data_AF-A0A924W262-F1
#
_entry.id   AF-A0A924W262-F1
#
_cell.length_a   1.000
_cell.length_b   1.000
_cell.length_c   1.000
_cell.angle_alpha   90.00
_cell.angle_beta   90.00
_cell.angle_gamma   90.00
#
_symmetry.space_group_name_H-M   'P 1'
#
loop_
_entity.id
_entity.type
_entity.pdbx_description
1 polymer ?
#
loop_
_entity_poly.entity_id
_entity_poly.type
_entity_poly.pdbx_seq_one_letter_code
_entity_poly.pdbx_strand_id
1 'polypeptide(L)'
;MRGYHGAKAVSRRIGAWPWKRIGVWAGGVFGVLAASLVLFLAFADWNALRGPISRMASAASGREIVIAGDLKVNPWSFTPEARVEGLRIGNLRRFRDRGEFAEIAAAEVSVRLLPLFIGRFDIVRLDLNGADVNLYRNLEGDANWAQTPRQGQRPFTLPDIRAFSLRDGHVRFEDEKRRMVLDAAFTTSESADQSNPGAFALNGEGEINERPFMVELSGAPLLNVRRNRPYPFVADVRAGGTRIQADGSIARAFNFNAWQADIVASGPDLADLYHLIGLSLPNTPPYSVRGRVERNGREYGMPELNGRVGDSDLRGAFTATTNARTGRVFFDGDFVSSRLDFDDLMAVLGGAPSTRSGETASDTQRAMAANLAAEGRLLPNATLDISRVRNMDARVTYRAARVRSERVPLRGLALDISLDQGLLRLDPITLDLRQGRISGAVAINAREETPQVDVDVRLTGARLESIIAFSGASPVTGSLLGRARLSGRGASVREAAANANGDVTLVTPRGEIREAFAELTGINVTRGLGLLLTNDRSKIDIRCGVASFTVRNGIMNARSMVFDTETVLIRGGGTISLDNETMDLRLEGEPKEARLVRLAAPITIQGRLRSPELGVDVGEVVEESGFAVLLGTLVAPLAAILPFVDGGLAEDANCAALLAGRTNQTSEG
;
A
#
# COMPACT_ATOMS: atom_id res chain seq x y z
N MET A 1 70.13 -22.55 107.64
CA MET A 1 70.14 -21.16 107.14
C MET A 1 69.29 -21.08 105.88
N ARG A 2 68.33 -20.15 105.89
CA ARG A 2 67.55 -19.52 104.79
C ARG A 2 67.44 -20.24 103.43
N GLY A 3 66.18 -20.55 103.06
CA GLY A 3 65.46 -19.66 102.16
C GLY A 3 64.81 -20.24 100.89
N TYR A 4 63.51 -20.52 100.99
CA TYR A 4 62.43 -20.28 100.01
C TYR A 4 62.23 -21.18 98.77
N HIS A 5 61.16 -22.00 98.89
CA HIS A 5 60.06 -22.30 97.96
C HIS A 5 59.95 -21.40 96.70
N GLY A 6 59.44 -21.82 95.55
CA GLY A 6 58.52 -22.90 95.20
C GLY A 6 57.79 -22.52 93.89
N ALA A 7 57.40 -23.53 93.12
CA ALA A 7 56.91 -23.46 91.73
C ALA A 7 55.54 -22.76 91.52
N LYS A 8 55.25 -22.32 90.27
CA LYS A 8 54.22 -22.91 89.36
C LYS A 8 53.85 -22.03 88.15
N ALA A 9 53.39 -22.72 87.11
CA ALA A 9 53.02 -22.28 85.78
C ALA A 9 51.88 -21.24 85.70
N VAL A 10 51.99 -20.35 84.70
CA VAL A 10 51.00 -19.33 84.36
C VAL A 10 50.03 -19.86 83.30
N SER A 11 48.79 -20.11 83.67
CA SER A 11 47.66 -20.29 82.74
C SER A 11 47.15 -18.91 82.29
N ARG A 12 47.29 -18.57 81.00
CA ARG A 12 46.66 -17.37 80.40
C ARG A 12 45.14 -17.58 80.32
N ARG A 13 44.38 -16.85 81.14
CA ARG A 13 42.93 -16.68 80.96
C ARG A 13 42.68 -15.70 79.81
N ILE A 14 41.97 -16.14 78.78
CA ILE A 14 41.39 -15.27 77.74
C ILE A 14 40.30 -14.44 78.43
N GLY A 15 40.50 -13.13 78.55
CA GLY A 15 39.53 -12.22 79.14
C GLY A 15 38.27 -12.14 78.29
N ALA A 16 37.10 -12.30 78.93
CA ALA A 16 35.80 -12.10 78.30
C ALA A 16 35.67 -10.62 77.86
N TRP A 17 35.70 -10.41 76.54
CA TRP A 17 35.52 -9.11 75.89
C TRP A 17 34.07 -8.61 76.11
N PRO A 18 33.80 -7.30 76.31
CA PRO A 18 32.54 -6.84 76.91
C PRO A 18 31.45 -6.61 75.85
N TRP A 19 30.98 -7.66 75.19
CA TRP A 19 29.87 -7.61 74.23
C TRP A 19 28.58 -7.00 74.84
N LYS A 20 28.36 -7.19 76.15
CA LYS A 20 27.22 -6.60 76.87
C LYS A 20 27.27 -5.07 76.92
N ARG A 21 28.45 -4.45 77.03
CA ARG A 21 28.58 -2.99 77.06
C ARG A 21 28.51 -2.39 75.66
N ILE A 22 29.09 -3.06 74.66
CA ILE A 22 28.97 -2.66 73.25
C ILE A 22 27.52 -2.76 72.76
N GLY A 23 26.78 -3.80 73.16
CA GLY A 23 25.35 -3.95 72.84
C GLY A 23 24.46 -2.88 73.46
N VAL A 24 24.77 -2.41 74.68
CA VAL A 24 24.04 -1.31 75.34
C VAL A 24 24.34 0.04 74.70
N TRP A 25 25.61 0.32 74.35
CA TRP A 25 25.96 1.55 73.61
C TRP A 25 25.42 1.54 72.18
N ALA A 26 25.48 0.41 71.48
CA ALA A 26 24.88 0.24 70.15
C ALA A 26 23.35 0.37 70.19
N GLY A 27 22.69 -0.21 71.20
CA GLY A 27 21.26 -0.08 71.42
C GLY A 27 20.84 1.34 71.79
N GLY A 28 21.63 2.04 72.61
CA GLY A 28 21.41 3.45 72.96
C GLY A 28 21.58 4.38 71.75
N VAL A 29 22.65 4.21 70.96
CA VAL A 29 22.88 4.95 69.71
C VAL A 29 21.78 4.66 68.71
N PHE A 30 21.39 3.39 68.54
CA PHE A 30 20.28 3.01 67.68
C PHE A 30 18.96 3.62 68.14
N GLY A 31 18.68 3.62 69.45
CA GLY A 31 17.48 4.24 70.03
C GLY A 31 17.44 5.76 69.81
N VAL A 32 18.58 6.44 69.99
CA VAL A 32 18.70 7.88 69.70
C VAL A 32 18.52 8.15 68.20
N LEU A 33 19.16 7.38 67.32
CA LEU A 33 19.01 7.51 65.88
C LEU A 33 17.57 7.24 65.43
N ALA A 34 16.91 6.23 65.98
CA ALA A 34 15.52 5.91 65.72
C ALA A 34 14.59 7.01 66.22
N ALA A 35 14.81 7.53 67.45
CA ALA A 35 14.04 8.64 68.00
C ALA A 35 14.25 9.93 67.19
N SER A 36 15.48 10.25 66.80
CA SER A 36 15.80 11.38 65.91
C SER A 36 15.17 11.22 64.53
N LEU A 37 15.16 10.00 63.97
CA LEU A 37 14.48 9.73 62.70
C LEU A 37 12.96 9.89 62.84
N VAL A 38 12.36 9.40 63.92
CA VAL A 38 10.93 9.58 64.20
C VAL A 38 10.58 11.06 64.39
N LEU A 39 11.37 11.80 65.16
CA LEU A 39 11.23 13.25 65.33
C LEU A 39 11.39 13.98 64.00
N PHE A 40 12.38 13.61 63.19
CA PHE A 40 12.57 14.16 61.85
C PHE A 40 11.35 13.88 60.97
N LEU A 41 10.87 12.64 60.88
CA LEU A 41 9.71 12.28 60.07
C LEU A 41 8.41 12.95 60.57
N ALA A 42 8.28 13.24 61.87
CA ALA A 42 7.13 13.90 62.46
C ALA A 42 7.11 15.43 62.29
N PHE A 43 8.29 16.08 62.32
CA PHE A 43 8.39 17.54 62.34
C PHE A 43 9.09 18.14 61.10
N ALA A 44 9.55 17.32 60.15
CA ALA A 44 10.18 17.82 58.93
C ALA A 44 9.18 18.59 58.05
N ASP A 45 9.62 19.76 57.58
CA ASP A 45 8.94 20.46 56.50
C ASP A 45 9.24 19.77 55.16
N TRP A 46 8.32 18.90 54.74
CA TRP A 46 8.42 18.18 53.47
C TRP A 46 8.48 19.14 52.27
N ASN A 47 7.95 20.37 52.37
CA ASN A 47 8.04 21.36 51.30
C ASN A 47 9.48 21.83 51.03
N ALA A 48 10.37 21.75 52.01
CA ALA A 48 11.80 22.05 51.82
C ALA A 48 12.48 21.06 50.84
N LEU A 49 11.91 19.87 50.67
CA LEU A 49 12.42 18.85 49.75
C LEU A 49 11.99 19.06 48.28
N ARG A 50 11.04 19.96 48.00
CA ARG A 50 10.58 20.25 46.62
C ARG A 50 11.73 20.60 45.68
N GLY A 51 12.65 21.47 46.12
CA GLY A 51 13.80 21.91 45.34
C GLY A 51 14.80 20.77 45.05
N PRO A 52 15.31 20.07 46.08
CA PRO A 52 16.17 18.90 45.89
C PRO A 52 15.56 17.80 45.01
N ILE A 53 14.29 17.43 45.24
CA ILE A 53 13.59 16.40 44.47
C ILE A 53 13.44 16.85 43.01
N SER A 54 12.99 18.08 42.77
CA SER A 54 12.88 18.68 41.43
C SER A 54 14.21 18.62 40.67
N ARG A 55 15.33 19.01 41.31
CA ARG A 55 16.67 18.96 40.68
C ARG A 55 17.12 17.52 40.36
N MET A 56 16.91 16.59 41.28
CA MET A 56 17.29 15.18 41.08
C MET A 56 16.46 14.54 39.96
N ALA A 57 15.15 14.75 39.97
CA ALA A 57 14.24 14.28 38.92
C ALA A 57 14.57 14.92 37.57
N SER A 58 14.93 16.20 37.55
CA SER A 58 15.33 16.90 36.34
C SER A 58 16.62 16.32 35.74
N ALA A 59 17.63 16.08 36.59
CA ALA A 59 18.89 15.47 36.18
C ALA A 59 18.71 14.04 35.64
N ALA A 60 17.83 13.26 36.27
CA ALA A 60 17.54 11.88 35.88
C ALA A 60 16.73 11.78 34.57
N SER A 61 15.72 12.64 34.40
CA SER A 61 14.84 12.63 33.23
C SER A 61 15.41 13.39 32.01
N GLY A 62 16.37 14.29 32.25
CA GLY A 62 16.88 15.21 31.23
C GLY A 62 15.90 16.33 30.85
N ARG A 63 14.81 16.48 31.62
CA ARG A 63 13.79 17.54 31.50
C ARG A 63 13.84 18.44 32.72
N GLU A 64 13.33 19.64 32.61
CA GLU A 64 13.08 20.48 33.78
C GLU A 64 11.83 19.96 34.49
N ILE A 65 11.92 19.62 35.77
CA ILE A 65 10.78 19.16 36.57
C ILE A 65 10.64 20.12 37.73
N VAL A 66 9.46 20.71 37.88
CA VAL A 66 9.15 21.71 38.91
C VAL A 66 7.91 21.28 39.69
N ILE A 67 8.01 21.31 41.02
CA ILE A 67 6.87 21.14 41.92
C ILE A 67 6.45 22.55 42.38
N ALA A 68 5.39 23.09 41.77
CA ALA A 68 4.93 24.45 42.04
C ALA A 68 4.05 24.56 43.31
N GLY A 69 3.26 23.51 43.60
CA GLY A 69 2.38 23.43 44.76
C GLY A 69 3.00 22.73 45.97
N ASP A 70 2.15 22.30 46.90
CA ASP A 70 2.56 21.65 48.14
C ASP A 70 2.98 20.18 47.93
N LEU A 71 3.96 19.75 48.73
CA LEU A 71 4.39 18.36 48.89
C LEU A 71 3.97 17.86 50.28
N LYS A 72 2.99 16.96 50.33
CA LYS A 72 2.50 16.32 51.56
C LYS A 72 2.99 14.88 51.59
N VAL A 73 3.66 14.47 52.66
CA VAL A 73 4.17 13.09 52.80
C VAL A 73 3.63 12.46 54.07
N ASN A 74 3.12 11.25 53.95
CA ASN A 74 2.74 10.40 55.08
C ASN A 74 3.74 9.25 55.22
N PRO A 75 4.77 9.39 56.07
CA PRO A 75 5.87 8.43 56.18
C PRO A 75 5.57 7.23 57.11
N TRP A 76 4.43 7.20 57.80
CA TRP A 76 4.15 6.29 58.92
C TRP A 76 3.76 4.87 58.52
N SER A 77 4.16 4.42 57.32
CA SER A 77 3.83 3.09 56.80
C SER A 77 5.02 2.51 56.02
N PHE A 78 5.06 1.18 55.84
CA PHE A 78 6.05 0.53 54.96
C PHE A 78 5.85 0.81 53.47
N THR A 79 4.74 1.47 53.14
CA THR A 79 4.36 2.02 51.84
C THR A 79 3.99 3.50 52.00
N PRO A 80 4.95 4.39 52.28
CA PRO A 80 4.68 5.81 52.48
C PRO A 80 4.02 6.40 51.25
N GLU A 81 3.17 7.38 51.51
CA GLU A 81 2.39 8.08 50.51
C GLU A 81 2.90 9.51 50.39
N ALA A 82 3.06 9.99 49.16
CA ALA A 82 3.41 11.37 48.89
C ALA A 82 2.41 11.96 47.89
N ARG A 83 1.80 13.09 48.24
CA ARG A 83 0.97 13.90 47.36
C ARG A 83 1.75 15.14 46.95
N VAL A 84 1.81 15.36 45.64
CA VAL A 84 2.48 16.48 44.97
C VAL A 84 1.41 17.29 44.24
N GLU A 85 1.34 18.59 44.49
CA GLU A 85 0.44 19.50 43.78
C GLU A 85 1.22 20.37 42.77
N GLY A 86 0.62 20.66 41.61
CA GLY A 86 1.18 21.52 40.57
C GLY A 86 2.52 21.03 40.00
N LEU A 87 2.59 19.78 39.59
CA LEU A 87 3.78 19.19 38.99
C LEU A 87 3.87 19.60 37.51
N ARG A 88 4.95 20.27 37.12
CA ARG A 88 5.23 20.69 35.74
C ARG A 88 6.47 19.99 35.22
N ILE A 89 6.39 19.45 34.01
CA ILE A 89 7.44 18.72 33.34
C ILE A 89 7.74 19.43 32.02
N GLY A 90 8.90 20.08 31.98
CA GLY A 90 9.45 20.77 30.83
C GLY A 90 9.77 19.85 29.67
N ASN A 91 9.87 20.47 28.50
CA ASN A 91 10.23 19.75 27.30
C ASN A 91 11.74 19.49 27.21
N LEU A 92 12.14 18.57 26.34
CA LEU A 92 13.54 18.41 25.98
C LEU A 92 14.06 19.71 25.37
N ARG A 93 15.35 20.01 25.53
CA ARG A 93 15.96 21.26 25.03
C ARG A 93 15.64 21.59 23.57
N ARG A 94 15.47 20.56 22.72
CA ARG A 94 15.16 20.69 21.29
C ARG A 94 13.70 21.04 20.96
N PHE A 95 12.80 20.96 21.95
CA PHE A 95 11.35 21.19 21.82
C PHE A 95 10.85 22.21 22.84
N ARG A 96 11.74 23.06 23.37
CA ARG A 96 11.41 24.03 24.45
C ARG A 96 10.39 25.07 23.99
N ASP A 97 10.39 25.39 22.71
CA ASP A 97 9.44 26.28 22.02
C ASP A 97 8.02 25.71 21.95
N ARG A 98 7.86 24.39 22.09
CA ARG A 98 6.56 23.70 22.10
C ARG A 98 5.90 23.67 23.50
N GLY A 99 6.36 24.49 24.44
CA GLY A 99 5.80 24.58 25.79
C GLY A 99 6.21 23.43 26.71
N GLU A 100 5.41 23.20 27.75
CA GLU A 100 5.62 22.12 28.73
C GLU A 100 5.24 20.76 28.12
N PHE A 101 5.98 19.71 28.48
CA PHE A 101 5.68 18.34 28.04
C PHE A 101 4.49 17.75 28.79
N ALA A 102 4.38 18.01 30.09
CA ALA A 102 3.23 17.61 30.87
C ALA A 102 3.02 18.53 32.07
N GLU A 103 1.76 18.78 32.40
CA GLU A 103 1.33 19.45 33.62
C GLU A 103 0.36 18.54 34.37
N ILE A 104 0.53 18.42 35.69
CA ILE A 104 -0.28 17.53 36.52
C ILE A 104 -0.74 18.32 37.73
N ALA A 105 -2.06 18.51 37.87
CA ALA A 105 -2.63 19.29 38.95
C ALA A 105 -2.35 18.67 40.32
N ALA A 106 -2.54 17.36 40.44
CA ALA A 106 -2.14 16.61 41.64
C ALA A 106 -1.69 15.17 41.30
N ALA A 107 -0.62 14.71 41.93
CA ALA A 107 -0.11 13.35 41.83
C ALA A 107 0.05 12.76 43.23
N GLU A 108 -0.51 11.58 43.45
CA GLU A 108 -0.37 10.83 44.70
C GLU A 108 0.36 9.51 44.41
N VAL A 109 1.48 9.29 45.09
CA VAL A 109 2.35 8.14 44.86
C VAL A 109 2.59 7.38 46.15
N SER A 110 2.37 6.07 46.11
CA SER A 110 2.72 5.16 47.20
C SER A 110 3.86 4.24 46.75
N VAL A 111 4.96 4.20 47.51
CA VAL A 111 6.17 3.43 47.16
C VAL A 111 6.55 2.49 48.28
N ARG A 112 7.10 1.31 47.98
CA ARG A 112 7.61 0.42 49.04
C ARG A 112 8.95 0.90 49.57
N LEU A 113 9.09 1.06 50.90
CA LEU A 113 10.34 1.52 51.50
C LEU A 113 11.51 0.56 51.32
N LEU A 114 11.33 -0.74 51.61
CA LEU A 114 12.45 -1.70 51.62
C LEU A 114 13.16 -1.82 50.26
N PRO A 115 12.46 -1.93 49.11
CA PRO A 115 13.11 -1.96 47.80
C PRO A 115 13.87 -0.66 47.44
N LEU A 116 13.42 0.50 47.93
CA LEU A 116 14.08 1.79 47.65
C LEU A 116 15.51 1.85 48.20
N PHE A 117 15.78 1.21 49.35
CA PHE A 117 17.13 1.12 49.92
C PHE A 117 18.11 0.32 49.06
N ILE A 118 17.60 -0.53 48.15
CA ILE A 118 18.38 -1.33 47.19
C ILE A 118 18.27 -0.71 45.78
N GLY A 119 17.79 0.53 45.67
CA GLY A 119 17.66 1.27 44.40
C GLY A 119 16.52 0.79 43.49
N ARG A 120 15.55 0.02 44.01
CA ARG A 120 14.38 -0.42 43.24
C ARG A 120 13.16 0.44 43.58
N PHE A 121 12.70 1.20 42.59
CA PHE A 121 11.42 1.93 42.66
C PHE A 121 10.26 0.96 42.34
N ASP A 122 9.53 0.52 43.37
CA ASP A 122 8.30 -0.28 43.25
C ASP A 122 7.11 0.59 43.67
N ILE A 123 6.35 1.07 42.67
CA ILE A 123 5.21 1.96 42.86
C ILE A 123 3.97 1.10 43.11
N VAL A 124 3.45 1.19 44.32
CA VAL A 124 2.24 0.46 44.75
C VAL A 124 1.01 1.08 44.14
N ARG A 125 0.90 2.41 44.22
CA ARG A 125 -0.23 3.19 43.72
C ARG A 125 0.28 4.49 43.11
N LEU A 126 -0.26 4.84 41.95
CA LEU A 126 -0.06 6.14 41.31
C LEU A 126 -1.41 6.68 40.89
N ASP A 127 -1.88 7.70 41.59
CA ASP A 127 -3.11 8.42 41.24
C ASP A 127 -2.73 9.78 40.68
N LEU A 128 -3.20 10.06 39.47
CA LEU A 128 -3.01 11.33 38.79
C LEU A 128 -4.36 12.05 38.66
N ASN A 129 -4.37 13.36 38.85
CA ASN A 129 -5.53 14.20 38.66
C ASN A 129 -5.17 15.44 37.85
N GLY A 130 -5.96 15.75 36.82
CA GLY A 130 -5.76 16.92 35.97
C GLY A 130 -4.42 16.85 35.23
N ALA A 131 -4.14 15.72 34.56
CA ALA A 131 -2.90 15.54 33.81
C ALA A 131 -3.09 15.99 32.36
N ASP A 132 -2.41 17.05 31.96
CA ASP A 132 -2.35 17.53 30.58
C ASP A 132 -0.99 17.18 29.97
N VAL A 133 -0.98 16.46 28.85
CA VAL A 133 0.24 15.94 28.22
C VAL A 133 0.32 16.40 26.78
N ASN A 134 1.41 17.09 26.44
CA ASN A 134 1.68 17.54 25.08
C ASN A 134 2.70 16.61 24.42
N LEU A 135 2.25 15.90 23.40
CA LEU A 135 3.04 14.99 22.59
C LEU A 135 3.24 15.58 21.20
N TYR A 136 4.48 15.69 20.76
CA TYR A 136 4.83 16.32 19.49
C TYR A 136 5.88 15.51 18.73
N ARG A 137 5.68 15.31 17.43
CA ARG A 137 6.66 14.73 16.50
C ARG A 137 6.78 15.56 15.24
N ASN A 138 8.03 15.84 14.85
CA ASN A 138 8.36 16.58 13.64
C ASN A 138 8.41 15.68 12.38
N LEU A 139 8.66 16.30 11.23
CA LEU A 139 8.80 15.64 9.93
C LEU A 139 9.93 14.60 9.89
N GLU A 140 11.05 14.85 10.59
CA GLU A 140 12.19 13.92 10.67
C GLU A 140 11.87 12.67 11.51
N GLY A 141 10.77 12.68 12.26
CA GLY A 141 10.36 11.60 13.15
C GLY A 141 10.95 11.70 14.56
N ASP A 142 11.63 12.79 14.88
CA ASP A 142 12.02 13.11 16.25
C ASP A 142 10.77 13.47 17.05
N ALA A 143 10.62 12.77 18.17
CA ALA A 143 9.46 12.91 19.03
C ALA A 143 9.87 13.44 20.40
N ASN A 144 9.05 14.33 20.96
CA ASN A 144 9.33 14.87 22.27
C ASN A 144 9.28 13.79 23.36
N TRP A 145 8.50 12.72 23.22
CA TRP A 145 8.44 11.59 24.17
C TRP A 145 9.57 10.57 24.00
N ALA A 146 10.31 10.61 22.89
CA ALA A 146 11.40 9.67 22.65
C ALA A 146 12.63 10.06 23.47
N GLN A 147 13.05 9.18 24.38
CA GLN A 147 14.33 9.33 25.06
C GLN A 147 15.43 8.78 24.16
N THR A 148 16.31 9.64 23.64
CA THR A 148 17.59 9.18 23.09
C THR A 148 18.44 8.70 24.26
N PRO A 149 18.81 7.42 24.38
CA PRO A 149 19.72 6.99 25.42
C PRO A 149 21.03 7.75 25.22
N ARG A 150 21.51 8.47 26.24
CA ARG A 150 22.90 8.93 26.24
C ARG A 150 23.80 7.70 26.21
N GLN A 151 24.87 7.72 25.41
CA GLN A 151 25.87 6.65 25.39
C GLN A 151 26.24 6.26 26.83
N GLY A 152 26.05 4.99 27.18
CA GLY A 152 26.34 4.44 28.52
C GLY A 152 25.21 4.47 29.54
N GLN A 153 24.02 5.04 29.25
CA GLN A 153 22.86 4.97 30.13
C GLN A 153 21.85 3.90 29.68
N ARG A 154 21.36 3.11 30.64
CA ARG A 154 20.26 2.16 30.39
C ARG A 154 19.01 2.95 29.98
N PRO A 155 18.20 2.47 29.01
CA PRO A 155 16.91 3.08 28.69
C PRO A 155 16.08 3.19 29.97
N PHE A 156 15.44 4.34 30.20
CA PHE A 156 14.49 4.48 31.30
C PHE A 156 13.34 3.50 31.08
N THR A 157 13.29 2.44 31.87
CA THR A 157 12.15 1.53 31.92
C THR A 157 11.16 2.08 32.94
N LEU A 158 9.89 2.25 32.53
CA LEU A 158 8.81 2.60 33.44
C LEU A 158 8.85 1.66 34.66
N PRO A 159 8.86 2.21 35.90
CA PRO A 159 8.85 1.40 37.10
C PRO A 159 7.60 0.50 37.14
N ASP A 160 7.67 -0.54 37.97
CA ASP A 160 6.50 -1.38 38.20
C ASP A 160 5.45 -0.58 38.98
N ILE A 161 4.32 -0.33 38.32
CA ILE A 161 3.13 0.34 38.84
C ILE A 161 2.06 -0.74 38.95
N ARG A 162 1.54 -0.97 40.17
CA ARG A 162 0.55 -2.02 40.46
C ARG A 162 -0.89 -1.53 40.38
N ALA A 163 -1.14 -0.31 40.85
CA ALA A 163 -2.41 0.38 40.75
C ALA A 163 -2.14 1.75 40.12
N PHE A 164 -2.86 2.04 39.04
CA PHE A 164 -2.81 3.32 38.35
C PHE A 164 -4.23 3.85 38.19
N SER A 165 -4.47 5.05 38.67
CA SER A 165 -5.75 5.76 38.55
C SER A 165 -5.51 7.11 37.92
N LEU A 166 -6.39 7.55 37.03
CA LEU A 166 -6.30 8.87 36.42
C LEU A 166 -7.68 9.51 36.26
N ARG A 167 -7.82 10.69 36.86
CA ARG A 167 -9.00 11.55 36.70
C ARG A 167 -8.63 12.78 35.88
N ASP A 168 -9.54 13.15 34.97
CA ASP A 168 -9.46 14.37 34.17
C ASP A 168 -8.12 14.50 33.41
N GLY A 169 -7.77 13.47 32.63
CA GLY A 169 -6.60 13.48 31.76
C GLY A 169 -6.90 14.12 30.41
N HIS A 170 -5.96 14.91 29.90
CA HIS A 170 -5.98 15.50 28.57
C HIS A 170 -4.63 15.25 27.86
N VAL A 171 -4.68 14.87 26.58
CA VAL A 171 -3.48 14.66 25.77
C VAL A 171 -3.68 15.35 24.44
N ARG A 172 -2.75 16.25 24.13
CA ARG A 172 -2.63 16.84 22.81
C ARG A 172 -1.51 16.12 22.06
N PHE A 173 -1.83 15.51 20.94
CA PHE A 173 -0.89 14.80 20.08
C PHE A 173 -0.81 15.46 18.72
N GLU A 174 0.36 16.02 18.41
CA GLU A 174 0.67 16.67 17.14
C GLU A 174 1.78 15.88 16.41
N ASP A 175 1.48 15.44 15.20
CA ASP A 175 2.40 14.69 14.35
C ASP A 175 2.49 15.30 12.96
N GLU A 176 3.52 16.11 12.74
CA GLU A 176 3.76 16.79 11.47
C GLU A 176 3.95 15.81 10.32
N LYS A 177 4.58 14.66 10.58
CA LYS A 177 4.83 13.62 9.57
C LYS A 177 3.54 13.06 8.99
N ARG A 178 2.48 12.96 9.80
CA ARG A 178 1.16 12.48 9.39
C ARG A 178 0.16 13.60 9.14
N ARG A 179 0.53 14.86 9.41
CA ARG A 179 -0.36 16.02 9.46
C ARG A 179 -1.55 15.76 10.38
N MET A 180 -1.26 15.29 11.58
CA MET A 180 -2.28 14.88 12.55
C MET A 180 -2.22 15.78 13.78
N VAL A 181 -3.38 16.27 14.21
CA VAL A 181 -3.58 16.91 15.51
C VAL A 181 -4.74 16.19 16.18
N LEU A 182 -4.51 15.69 17.40
CA LEU A 182 -5.50 14.98 18.20
C LEU A 182 -5.52 15.62 19.58
N ASP A 183 -6.70 16.08 19.99
CA ASP A 183 -6.98 16.50 21.35
C ASP A 183 -7.87 15.41 21.97
N ALA A 184 -7.35 14.70 22.96
CA ALA A 184 -8.05 13.56 23.57
C ALA A 184 -8.16 13.70 25.08
N ALA A 185 -9.36 13.48 25.59
CA ALA A 185 -9.63 13.31 27.00
C ALA A 185 -9.54 11.83 27.35
N PHE A 186 -8.91 11.51 28.48
CA PHE A 186 -8.84 10.16 29.00
C PHE A 186 -9.20 10.16 30.49
N THR A 187 -10.06 9.22 30.84
CA THR A 187 -10.57 9.08 32.20
C THR A 187 -10.60 7.61 32.56
N THR A 188 -10.22 7.31 33.79
CA THR A 188 -10.48 6.00 34.38
C THR A 188 -11.71 6.14 35.26
N SER A 189 -12.85 5.59 34.84
CA SER A 189 -13.93 5.32 35.77
C SER A 189 -13.53 4.05 36.50
N GLU A 190 -13.09 4.14 37.76
CA GLU A 190 -12.65 2.98 38.53
C GLU A 190 -13.59 2.80 39.71
N SER A 191 -14.02 1.57 39.95
CA SER A 191 -14.90 1.25 41.06
C SER A 191 -14.37 0.04 41.81
N ALA A 192 -14.41 0.13 43.14
CA ALA A 192 -14.05 -0.97 44.04
C ALA A 192 -15.11 -2.08 44.06
N ASP A 193 -16.28 -1.83 43.44
CA ASP A 193 -17.32 -2.83 43.26
C ASP A 193 -16.88 -3.86 42.21
N GLN A 194 -16.75 -5.12 42.65
CA GLN A 194 -16.39 -6.22 41.74
C GLN A 194 -17.44 -6.49 40.67
N SER A 195 -18.69 -6.03 40.86
CA SER A 195 -19.78 -6.16 39.87
C SER A 195 -19.71 -5.11 38.77
N ASN A 196 -19.08 -3.96 39.03
CA ASN A 196 -18.77 -2.93 38.04
C ASN A 196 -17.40 -2.33 38.36
N PRO A 197 -16.30 -2.98 37.93
CA PRO A 197 -14.95 -2.55 38.29
C PRO A 197 -14.53 -1.26 37.55
N GLY A 198 -15.38 -0.76 36.64
CA GLY A 198 -15.13 0.42 35.82
C GLY A 198 -14.42 0.11 34.50
N ALA A 199 -13.92 1.14 33.82
CA ALA A 199 -13.20 1.02 32.55
C ALA A 199 -12.22 2.20 32.34
N PHE A 200 -11.15 1.92 31.62
CA PHE A 200 -10.35 2.96 30.98
C PHE A 200 -11.09 3.45 29.74
N ALA A 201 -11.26 4.76 29.60
CA ALA A 201 -11.84 5.37 28.41
C ALA A 201 -10.94 6.49 27.90
N LEU A 202 -10.75 6.54 26.59
CA LEU A 202 -10.11 7.62 25.86
C LEU A 202 -11.02 8.03 24.72
N ASN A 203 -11.43 9.29 24.72
CA ASN A 203 -12.22 9.90 23.66
C ASN A 203 -11.44 11.10 23.14
N GLY A 204 -11.17 11.13 21.84
CA GLY A 204 -10.43 12.21 21.23
C GLY A 204 -10.98 12.60 19.88
N GLU A 205 -10.81 13.87 19.59
CA GLU A 205 -11.24 14.52 18.36
C GLU A 205 -10.07 15.35 17.82
N GLY A 206 -10.10 15.64 16.53
CA GLY A 206 -9.09 16.46 15.89
C GLY A 206 -9.12 16.29 14.39
N GLU A 207 -7.94 16.38 13.78
CA GLU A 207 -7.80 16.36 12.34
C GLU A 207 -6.60 15.51 11.91
N ILE A 208 -6.76 14.83 10.79
CA ILE A 208 -5.67 14.13 10.10
C ILE A 208 -5.72 14.47 8.62
N ASN A 209 -4.63 15.04 8.11
CA ASN A 209 -4.54 15.54 6.74
C ASN A 209 -5.74 16.44 6.37
N GLU A 210 -6.05 17.41 7.25
CA GLU A 210 -7.15 18.39 7.11
C GLU A 210 -8.56 17.75 7.07
N ARG A 211 -8.70 16.50 7.53
CA ARG A 211 -9.98 15.79 7.63
C ARG A 211 -10.32 15.48 9.09
N PRO A 212 -11.60 15.50 9.48
CA PRO A 212 -12.01 15.14 10.84
C PRO A 212 -11.48 13.77 11.25
N PHE A 213 -10.92 13.71 12.46
CA PHE A 213 -10.41 12.51 13.09
C PHE A 213 -11.08 12.34 14.46
N MET A 214 -11.64 11.16 14.72
CA MET A 214 -12.19 10.79 16.02
C MET A 214 -11.66 9.43 16.45
N VAL A 215 -11.38 9.29 17.74
CA VAL A 215 -10.96 8.03 18.35
C VAL A 215 -11.72 7.82 19.66
N GLU A 216 -12.38 6.69 19.75
CA GLU A 216 -12.99 6.18 20.98
C GLU A 216 -12.26 4.88 21.33
N LEU A 217 -11.71 4.78 22.52
CA LEU A 217 -11.01 3.60 23.02
C LEU A 217 -11.48 3.29 24.43
N SER A 218 -11.90 2.04 24.64
CA SER A 218 -12.28 1.50 25.94
C SER A 218 -11.40 0.31 26.30
N GLY A 219 -10.94 0.24 27.55
CA GLY A 219 -10.10 -0.84 28.04
C GLY A 219 -10.54 -1.32 29.42
N ALA A 220 -10.03 -2.47 29.84
CA ALA A 220 -10.22 -2.96 31.21
C ALA A 220 -9.71 -1.95 32.26
N PRO A 221 -10.17 -2.01 33.51
CA PRO A 221 -9.63 -1.19 34.60
C PRO A 221 -8.10 -1.28 34.71
N LEU A 222 -7.45 -0.14 35.00
CA LEU A 222 -6.02 -0.09 35.28
C LEU A 222 -5.70 -0.29 36.77
N LEU A 223 -6.70 -0.16 37.64
CA LEU A 223 -6.64 -0.57 39.04
C LEU A 223 -6.34 -2.07 39.19
N ASN A 224 -5.25 -2.39 39.90
CA ASN A 224 -4.75 -3.76 40.11
C ASN A 224 -4.42 -4.54 38.82
N VAL A 225 -4.04 -3.83 37.75
CA VAL A 225 -3.71 -4.45 36.47
C VAL A 225 -2.56 -5.47 36.62
N ARG A 226 -2.80 -6.69 36.16
CA ARG A 226 -1.81 -7.76 36.20
C ARG A 226 -0.99 -7.76 34.90
N ARG A 227 0.27 -7.32 34.96
CA ARG A 227 1.17 -7.26 33.80
C ARG A 227 1.46 -8.61 33.12
N ASN A 228 1.15 -9.73 33.78
CA ASN A 228 1.31 -11.09 33.25
C ASN A 228 0.04 -11.64 32.59
N ARG A 229 -0.99 -10.81 32.38
CA ARG A 229 -2.21 -11.17 31.66
C ARG A 229 -2.43 -10.20 30.49
N PRO A 230 -3.07 -10.68 29.40
CA PRO A 230 -3.50 -9.80 28.32
C PRO A 230 -4.45 -8.72 28.85
N TYR A 231 -4.27 -7.49 28.37
CA TYR A 231 -5.12 -6.34 28.69
C TYR A 231 -6.09 -6.10 27.53
N PRO A 232 -7.39 -6.37 27.69
CA PRO A 232 -8.36 -6.22 26.60
C PRO A 232 -8.69 -4.75 26.34
N PHE A 233 -8.99 -4.44 25.08
CA PHE A 233 -9.43 -3.14 24.63
C PHE A 233 -10.38 -3.26 23.44
N VAL A 234 -11.24 -2.26 23.30
CA VAL A 234 -12.06 -2.00 22.11
C VAL A 234 -11.75 -0.60 21.62
N ALA A 235 -11.68 -0.39 20.32
CA ALA A 235 -11.48 0.93 19.72
C ALA A 235 -12.38 1.14 18.49
N ASP A 236 -12.88 2.36 18.31
CA ASP A 236 -13.52 2.87 17.10
C ASP A 236 -12.78 4.13 16.66
N VAL A 237 -12.19 4.08 15.46
CA VAL A 237 -11.42 5.16 14.88
C VAL A 237 -12.11 5.61 13.60
N ARG A 238 -12.38 6.91 13.48
CA ARG A 238 -12.94 7.53 12.27
C ARG A 238 -11.98 8.59 11.74
N ALA A 239 -11.67 8.55 10.46
CA ALA A 239 -10.75 9.47 9.81
C ALA A 239 -11.28 9.82 8.41
N GLY A 240 -11.90 10.99 8.26
CA GLY A 240 -12.68 11.31 7.07
C GLY A 240 -13.74 10.23 6.81
N GLY A 241 -13.70 9.61 5.62
CA GLY A 241 -14.60 8.51 5.26
C GLY A 241 -14.17 7.12 5.76
N THR A 242 -12.99 6.99 6.37
CA THR A 242 -12.49 5.72 6.89
C THR A 242 -12.99 5.47 8.31
N ARG A 243 -13.44 4.24 8.58
CA ARG A 243 -13.77 3.74 9.92
C ARG A 243 -13.03 2.43 10.20
N ILE A 244 -12.41 2.32 11.36
CA ILE A 244 -11.71 1.14 11.84
C ILE A 244 -12.25 0.80 13.22
N GLN A 245 -12.80 -0.39 13.37
CA GLN A 245 -13.22 -0.96 14.64
C GLN A 245 -12.25 -2.07 15.01
N ALA A 246 -11.83 -2.12 16.27
CA ALA A 246 -10.90 -3.13 16.78
C ALA A 246 -11.40 -3.66 18.12
N ASP A 247 -11.40 -4.98 18.27
CA ASP A 247 -11.62 -5.68 19.55
C ASP A 247 -10.41 -6.59 19.78
N GLY A 248 -9.66 -6.36 20.86
CA GLY A 248 -8.35 -6.98 20.99
C GLY A 248 -7.78 -6.98 22.39
N SER A 249 -6.52 -7.36 22.49
CA SER A 249 -5.76 -7.32 23.72
C SER A 249 -4.28 -7.02 23.50
N ILE A 250 -3.70 -6.30 24.46
CA ILE A 250 -2.27 -6.06 24.55
C ILE A 250 -1.67 -7.19 25.39
N ALA A 251 -0.64 -7.87 24.91
CA ALA A 251 -0.08 -9.06 25.56
C ALA A 251 0.37 -8.80 27.00
N ARG A 252 0.91 -7.60 27.26
CA ARG A 252 1.24 -7.11 28.61
C ARG A 252 0.83 -5.65 28.72
N ALA A 253 0.07 -5.29 29.76
CA ALA A 253 -0.30 -3.91 30.03
C ALA A 253 0.91 -2.97 29.96
N PHE A 254 0.74 -1.80 29.35
CA PHE A 254 1.79 -0.80 29.07
C PHE A 254 2.90 -1.25 28.09
N ASN A 255 2.79 -2.40 27.42
CA ASN A 255 3.69 -2.81 26.35
C ASN A 255 2.97 -2.92 25.00
N PHE A 256 2.92 -1.81 24.27
CA PHE A 256 2.25 -1.68 22.97
C PHE A 256 2.98 -2.33 21.78
N ASN A 257 4.12 -3.00 22.03
CA ASN A 257 4.86 -3.70 20.98
C ASN A 257 4.28 -5.09 20.67
N ALA A 258 3.40 -5.62 21.53
CA ALA A 258 2.78 -6.92 21.32
C ALA A 258 1.29 -6.84 21.62
N TRP A 259 0.46 -6.95 20.58
CA TRP A 259 -1.00 -6.94 20.69
C TRP A 259 -1.63 -7.71 19.53
N GLN A 260 -2.86 -8.14 19.73
CA GLN A 260 -3.70 -8.73 18.70
C GLN A 260 -5.10 -8.10 18.76
N ALA A 261 -5.75 -7.91 17.63
CA ALA A 261 -7.12 -7.42 17.56
C ALA A 261 -7.84 -7.97 16.34
N ASP A 262 -9.11 -8.33 16.51
CA ASP A 262 -10.03 -8.54 15.40
C ASP A 262 -10.48 -7.15 14.90
N ILE A 263 -10.16 -6.84 13.64
CA ILE A 263 -10.37 -5.53 13.03
C ILE A 263 -11.46 -5.62 11.95
N VAL A 264 -12.33 -4.61 11.91
CA VAL A 264 -13.23 -4.32 10.79
C VAL A 264 -12.90 -2.91 10.29
N ALA A 265 -12.47 -2.80 9.04
CA ALA A 265 -12.10 -1.52 8.42
C ALA A 265 -12.91 -1.30 7.14
N SER A 266 -13.41 -0.08 6.96
CA SER A 266 -14.14 0.33 5.76
C SER A 266 -13.86 1.78 5.42
N GLY A 267 -13.85 2.11 4.14
CA GLY A 267 -13.66 3.48 3.68
C GLY A 267 -13.83 3.63 2.18
N PRO A 268 -13.74 4.86 1.66
CA PRO A 268 -13.95 5.16 0.25
C PRO A 268 -12.77 4.74 -0.64
N ASP A 269 -11.55 4.67 -0.10
CA ASP A 269 -10.31 4.37 -0.83
C ASP A 269 -9.25 3.80 0.13
N LEU A 270 -8.59 2.69 -0.20
CA LEU A 270 -7.48 2.12 0.59
C LEU A 270 -6.30 3.09 0.71
N ALA A 271 -6.08 3.95 -0.28
CA ALA A 271 -5.04 4.97 -0.26
C ALA A 271 -5.14 5.93 0.94
N ASP A 272 -6.36 6.19 1.44
CA ASP A 272 -6.60 7.09 2.59
C ASP A 272 -6.01 6.52 3.89
N LEU A 273 -5.76 5.21 3.97
CA LEU A 273 -5.14 4.57 5.14
C LEU A 273 -3.69 5.00 5.38
N TYR A 274 -3.01 5.55 4.38
CA TYR A 274 -1.60 5.96 4.49
C TYR A 274 -1.35 6.86 5.72
N HIS A 275 -2.24 7.83 5.97
CA HIS A 275 -2.08 8.74 7.10
C HIS A 275 -2.28 8.06 8.47
N LEU A 276 -3.10 7.01 8.53
CA LEU A 276 -3.37 6.28 9.77
C LEU A 276 -2.29 5.25 10.10
N ILE A 277 -1.96 4.38 9.14
CA ILE A 277 -1.12 3.21 9.38
C ILE A 277 0.27 3.30 8.73
N GLY A 278 0.52 4.30 7.90
CA GLY A 278 1.82 4.50 7.23
C GLY A 278 2.12 3.52 6.11
N LEU A 279 1.12 2.79 5.60
CA LEU A 279 1.25 1.89 4.45
C LEU A 279 0.84 2.60 3.16
N SER A 280 1.68 2.55 2.13
CA SER A 280 1.41 3.12 0.82
C SER A 280 0.56 2.16 -0.01
N LEU A 281 -0.75 2.14 0.27
CA LEU A 281 -1.72 1.33 -0.47
C LEU A 281 -2.17 2.04 -1.76
N PRO A 282 -2.59 1.29 -2.80
CA PRO A 282 -3.06 1.87 -4.06
C PRO A 282 -4.42 2.55 -3.89
N ASN A 283 -4.79 3.37 -4.87
CA ASN A 283 -6.15 3.89 -4.97
C ASN A 283 -7.10 2.75 -5.33
N THR A 284 -8.25 2.66 -4.67
CA THR A 284 -9.28 1.64 -4.90
C THR A 284 -10.68 2.21 -4.85
N PRO A 285 -11.69 1.48 -5.36
CA PRO A 285 -13.08 1.72 -4.96
C PRO A 285 -13.29 1.51 -3.46
N PRO A 286 -14.47 1.88 -2.93
CA PRO A 286 -14.82 1.67 -1.54
C PRO A 286 -14.54 0.24 -1.08
N TYR A 287 -13.92 0.11 0.10
CA TYR A 287 -13.51 -1.17 0.65
C TYR A 287 -14.22 -1.47 1.96
N SER A 288 -14.35 -2.76 2.27
CA SER A 288 -14.77 -3.26 3.57
C SER A 288 -14.04 -4.56 3.83
N VAL A 289 -13.10 -4.55 4.77
CA VAL A 289 -12.24 -5.69 5.11
C VAL A 289 -12.33 -5.99 6.60
N ARG A 290 -12.15 -7.26 6.94
CA ARG A 290 -12.07 -7.73 8.31
C ARG A 290 -11.02 -8.82 8.44
N GLY A 291 -10.44 -8.92 9.62
CA GLY A 291 -9.43 -9.94 9.90
C GLY A 291 -8.76 -9.69 11.25
N ARG A 292 -7.99 -10.68 11.70
CA ARG A 292 -7.18 -10.54 12.90
C ARG A 292 -5.85 -9.89 12.56
N VAL A 293 -5.52 -8.78 13.20
CA VAL A 293 -4.19 -8.18 13.14
C VAL A 293 -3.41 -8.56 14.38
N GLU A 294 -2.15 -8.92 14.17
CA GLU A 294 -1.18 -9.19 15.20
C GLU A 294 0.01 -8.26 15.02
N ARG A 295 0.51 -7.71 16.11
CA ARG A 295 1.76 -6.94 16.13
C ARG A 295 2.76 -7.65 17.02
N ASN A 296 3.97 -7.84 16.52
CA ASN A 296 5.12 -8.30 17.29
C ASN A 296 6.34 -7.42 17.00
N GLY A 297 6.61 -6.48 17.91
CA GLY A 297 7.66 -5.48 17.74
C GLY A 297 7.38 -4.54 16.57
N ARG A 298 8.12 -4.75 15.47
CA ARG A 298 8.07 -3.96 14.22
C ARG A 298 7.36 -4.67 13.08
N GLU A 299 6.91 -5.90 13.32
CA GLU A 299 6.16 -6.72 12.38
C GLU A 299 4.67 -6.61 12.71
N TYR A 300 3.88 -6.39 11.67
CA TYR A 300 2.42 -6.49 11.68
C TYR A 300 2.04 -7.64 10.77
N GLY A 301 1.12 -8.49 11.19
CA GLY A 301 0.60 -9.60 10.40
C GLY A 301 -0.92 -9.60 10.42
N MET A 302 -1.54 -9.95 9.30
CA MET A 302 -2.94 -10.34 9.22
C MET A 302 -2.98 -11.69 8.51
N PRO A 303 -2.99 -12.82 9.24
CA PRO A 303 -2.94 -14.15 8.65
C PRO A 303 -4.23 -14.52 7.90
N GLU A 304 -5.34 -13.89 8.26
CA GLU A 304 -6.63 -14.07 7.61
C GLU A 304 -7.31 -12.72 7.38
N LEU A 305 -7.32 -12.28 6.13
CA LEU A 305 -8.08 -11.14 5.63
C LEU A 305 -9.27 -11.65 4.83
N ASN A 306 -10.44 -11.09 5.08
CA ASN A 306 -11.65 -11.33 4.29
C ASN A 306 -12.41 -10.01 4.09
N GLY A 307 -12.91 -9.76 2.89
CA GLY A 307 -13.63 -8.52 2.62
C GLY A 307 -14.01 -8.33 1.16
N ARG A 308 -14.22 -7.06 0.81
CA ARG A 308 -14.48 -6.59 -0.54
C ARG A 308 -13.75 -5.29 -0.82
N VAL A 309 -13.44 -5.09 -2.09
CA VAL A 309 -12.98 -3.82 -2.66
C VAL A 309 -13.83 -3.58 -3.90
N GLY A 310 -14.65 -2.53 -3.88
CA GLY A 310 -15.73 -2.36 -4.84
C GLY A 310 -16.71 -3.53 -4.79
N ASP A 311 -16.96 -4.12 -5.95
CA ASP A 311 -17.85 -5.28 -6.13
C ASP A 311 -17.10 -6.63 -6.15
N SER A 312 -15.80 -6.58 -5.89
CA SER A 312 -14.89 -7.73 -5.88
C SER A 312 -14.69 -8.30 -4.49
N ASP A 313 -14.75 -9.63 -4.32
CA ASP A 313 -14.35 -10.26 -3.05
C ASP A 313 -12.83 -10.27 -2.91
N LEU A 314 -12.32 -10.12 -1.69
CA LEU A 314 -10.90 -10.17 -1.39
C LEU A 314 -10.67 -11.06 -0.18
N ARG A 315 -9.78 -12.04 -0.33
CA ARG A 315 -9.28 -12.87 0.76
C ARG A 315 -7.76 -12.91 0.69
N GLY A 316 -7.10 -13.19 1.81
CA GLY A 316 -5.66 -13.37 1.78
C GLY A 316 -5.00 -13.25 3.13
N ALA A 317 -3.69 -13.02 3.09
CA ALA A 317 -2.87 -12.74 4.25
C ALA A 317 -1.81 -11.71 3.89
N PHE A 318 -1.33 -10.95 4.87
CA PHE A 318 -0.17 -10.10 4.67
C PHE A 318 0.68 -9.95 5.93
N THR A 319 1.93 -9.56 5.72
CA THR A 319 2.84 -9.07 6.75
C THR A 319 3.41 -7.71 6.32
N ALA A 320 3.69 -6.84 7.29
CA ALA A 320 4.34 -5.56 7.08
C ALA A 320 5.42 -5.37 8.15
N THR A 321 6.68 -5.27 7.72
CA THR A 321 7.82 -5.12 8.63
C THR A 321 8.53 -3.79 8.37
N THR A 322 8.76 -3.03 9.44
CA THR A 322 9.52 -1.77 9.35
C THR A 322 11.02 -2.00 9.63
N ASN A 323 11.88 -1.64 8.68
CA ASN A 323 13.33 -1.69 8.86
C ASN A 323 13.80 -0.68 9.93
N ALA A 324 14.55 -1.15 10.92
CA ALA A 324 14.97 -0.32 12.04
C ALA A 324 16.00 0.77 11.68
N ARG A 325 16.76 0.60 10.59
CA ARG A 325 17.80 1.56 10.16
C ARG A 325 17.24 2.59 9.19
N THR A 326 16.47 2.14 8.20
CA THR A 326 15.97 3.02 7.14
C THR A 326 14.58 3.56 7.41
N GLY A 327 13.84 2.97 8.36
CA GLY A 327 12.43 3.29 8.59
C GLY A 327 11.49 2.84 7.47
N ARG A 328 12.00 2.15 6.45
CA ARG A 328 11.25 1.73 5.27
C ARG A 328 10.44 0.47 5.56
N VAL A 329 9.21 0.42 5.06
CA VAL A 329 8.31 -0.72 5.22
C VAL A 329 8.51 -1.71 4.08
N PHE A 330 8.58 -3.00 4.42
CA PHE A 330 8.44 -4.10 3.47
C PHE A 330 7.08 -4.77 3.70
N PHE A 331 6.24 -4.77 2.66
CA PHE A 331 4.90 -5.37 2.66
C PHE A 331 4.90 -6.68 1.86
N ASP A 332 4.59 -7.81 2.48
CA ASP A 332 4.47 -9.11 1.81
C ASP A 332 3.03 -9.60 1.90
N GLY A 333 2.37 -9.90 0.79
CA GLY A 333 0.96 -10.27 0.77
C GLY A 333 0.60 -11.30 -0.31
N ASP A 334 -0.35 -12.18 0.02
CA ASP A 334 -0.96 -13.12 -0.91
C ASP A 334 -2.48 -12.96 -0.84
N PHE A 335 -3.08 -12.65 -1.98
CA PHE A 335 -4.49 -12.29 -2.09
C PHE A 335 -5.19 -13.07 -3.21
N VAL A 336 -6.43 -13.46 -2.93
CA VAL A 336 -7.27 -14.21 -3.87
C VAL A 336 -8.67 -13.62 -3.92
N SER A 337 -9.23 -13.58 -5.12
CA SER A 337 -10.64 -13.25 -5.38
C SER A 337 -11.36 -14.42 -6.04
N SER A 338 -12.51 -14.82 -5.51
CA SER A 338 -13.38 -15.84 -6.10
C SER A 338 -14.16 -15.28 -7.31
N ARG A 339 -14.39 -13.97 -7.30
CA ARG A 339 -15.04 -13.12 -8.29
C ARG A 339 -14.44 -11.71 -8.20
N LEU A 340 -13.69 -11.35 -9.22
CA LEU A 340 -13.19 -10.00 -9.45
C LEU A 340 -14.09 -9.29 -10.46
N ASP A 341 -14.47 -8.06 -10.20
CA ASP A 341 -14.83 -7.12 -11.24
C ASP A 341 -13.58 -6.43 -11.78
N PHE A 342 -13.33 -6.54 -13.09
CA PHE A 342 -12.17 -5.93 -13.70
C PHE A 342 -12.18 -4.39 -13.62
N ASP A 343 -13.35 -3.76 -13.62
CA ASP A 343 -13.45 -2.30 -13.55
C ASP A 343 -13.01 -1.77 -12.17
N ASP A 344 -13.15 -2.57 -11.10
CA ASP A 344 -12.60 -2.23 -9.77
C ASP A 344 -11.06 -2.18 -9.77
N LEU A 345 -10.42 -3.10 -10.51
CA LEU A 345 -8.97 -3.16 -10.63
C LEU A 345 -8.40 -2.00 -11.45
N MET A 346 -9.20 -1.44 -12.38
CA MET A 346 -8.76 -0.30 -13.18
C MET A 346 -8.47 0.94 -12.33
N ALA A 347 -9.13 1.10 -11.19
CA ALA A 347 -8.84 2.19 -10.24
C ALA A 347 -7.39 2.18 -9.75
N VAL A 348 -6.84 0.98 -9.52
CA VAL A 348 -5.43 0.79 -9.10
C VAL A 348 -4.46 1.27 -10.18
N LEU A 349 -4.87 1.15 -11.45
CA LEU A 349 -4.09 1.57 -12.62
C LEU A 349 -4.40 3.00 -13.08
N GLY A 350 -5.08 3.79 -12.23
CA GLY A 350 -5.43 5.18 -12.54
C GLY A 350 -6.63 5.33 -13.49
N GLY A 351 -7.39 4.27 -13.74
CA GLY A 351 -8.73 4.35 -14.34
C GLY A 351 -9.79 4.74 -13.32
N ALA A 352 -11.06 4.77 -13.75
CA ALA A 352 -12.20 4.88 -12.86
C ALA A 352 -13.08 3.62 -12.99
N PRO A 353 -13.62 3.09 -11.88
CA PRO A 353 -14.58 1.99 -11.94
C PRO A 353 -15.85 2.41 -12.69
N SER A 354 -16.63 1.43 -13.13
CA SER A 354 -17.94 1.69 -13.73
C SER A 354 -18.85 2.39 -12.73
N THR A 355 -19.67 3.33 -13.22
CA THR A 355 -20.61 4.11 -12.40
C THR A 355 -22.05 3.82 -12.78
N ARG A 356 -22.31 2.66 -13.39
CA ARG A 356 -23.65 2.22 -13.78
C ARG A 356 -24.44 1.76 -12.56
N SER A 357 -25.76 1.62 -12.75
CA SER A 357 -26.64 1.11 -11.69
C SER A 357 -26.17 -0.27 -11.21
N GLY A 358 -25.92 -0.38 -9.90
CA GLY A 358 -25.44 -1.61 -9.26
C GLY A 358 -23.92 -1.71 -9.07
N GLU A 359 -23.16 -0.69 -9.47
CA GLU A 359 -21.69 -0.64 -9.32
C GLU A 359 -21.26 0.24 -8.14
N THR A 360 -20.21 -0.18 -7.44
CA THR A 360 -19.69 0.53 -6.26
C THR A 360 -18.57 1.51 -6.64
N ALA A 361 -18.83 2.81 -6.53
CA ALA A 361 -17.84 3.86 -6.79
C ALA A 361 -17.95 5.01 -5.77
N SER A 362 -16.81 5.59 -5.39
CA SER A 362 -16.76 6.81 -4.58
C SER A 362 -17.17 8.06 -5.39
N ASP A 363 -17.44 9.17 -4.71
CA ASP A 363 -17.84 10.42 -5.38
C ASP A 363 -16.73 10.96 -6.30
N THR A 364 -15.46 10.83 -5.89
CA THR A 364 -14.29 11.23 -6.69
C THR A 364 -14.15 10.36 -7.93
N GLN A 365 -14.37 9.05 -7.80
CA GLN A 365 -14.37 8.11 -8.91
C GLN A 365 -15.48 8.39 -9.90
N ARG A 366 -16.68 8.77 -9.43
CA ARG A 366 -17.79 9.15 -10.31
C ARG A 366 -17.48 10.38 -11.15
N ALA A 367 -16.84 11.39 -10.56
CA ALA A 367 -16.38 12.57 -11.29
C ALA A 367 -15.30 12.21 -12.34
N MET A 368 -14.34 11.37 -11.98
CA MET A 368 -13.30 10.90 -12.88
C MET A 368 -13.84 10.08 -14.06
N ALA A 369 -14.77 9.17 -13.79
CA ALA A 369 -15.45 8.38 -14.82
C ALA A 369 -16.25 9.27 -15.78
N ALA A 370 -16.95 10.28 -15.27
CA ALA A 370 -17.69 11.23 -16.09
C ALA A 370 -16.75 12.02 -17.03
N ASN A 371 -15.60 12.46 -16.54
CA ASN A 371 -14.60 13.16 -17.36
C ASN A 371 -14.03 12.24 -18.45
N LEU A 372 -13.61 11.01 -18.10
CA LEU A 372 -13.10 10.04 -19.07
C LEU A 372 -14.16 9.68 -20.13
N ALA A 373 -15.43 9.56 -19.73
CA ALA A 373 -16.53 9.29 -20.63
C ALA A 373 -16.80 10.47 -21.59
N ALA A 374 -16.80 11.71 -21.07
CA ALA A 374 -16.99 12.92 -21.87
C ALA A 374 -15.88 13.11 -22.91
N GLU A 375 -14.63 12.76 -22.55
CA GLU A 375 -13.49 12.85 -23.47
C GLU A 375 -13.46 11.72 -24.51
N GLY A 376 -14.21 10.62 -24.30
CA GLY A 376 -14.26 9.47 -25.19
C GLY A 376 -12.94 8.69 -25.27
N ARG A 377 -12.12 8.75 -24.22
CA ARG A 377 -10.78 8.16 -24.14
C ARG A 377 -10.76 6.80 -23.43
N LEU A 378 -9.72 6.00 -23.67
CA LEU A 378 -9.43 4.67 -23.13
C LEU A 378 -8.26 4.69 -22.15
N LEU A 379 -7.19 5.45 -22.47
CA LEU A 379 -5.99 5.49 -21.64
C LEU A 379 -6.20 6.50 -20.51
N PRO A 380 -5.99 6.12 -19.24
CA PRO A 380 -6.15 7.05 -18.13
C PRO A 380 -5.00 8.07 -18.04
N ASN A 381 -5.32 9.27 -17.55
CA ASN A 381 -4.37 10.36 -17.29
C ASN A 381 -4.08 10.59 -15.80
N ALA A 382 -4.59 9.73 -14.90
CA ALA A 382 -4.23 9.84 -13.49
C ALA A 382 -2.72 9.62 -13.29
N THR A 383 -2.13 10.45 -12.45
CA THR A 383 -0.70 10.44 -12.19
C THR A 383 -0.34 9.45 -11.08
N LEU A 384 0.79 8.77 -11.27
CA LEU A 384 1.41 7.91 -10.28
C LEU A 384 2.05 8.75 -9.18
N ASP A 385 1.66 8.52 -7.92
CA ASP A 385 2.31 9.12 -6.77
C ASP A 385 3.68 8.47 -6.52
N ILE A 386 4.72 9.02 -7.14
CA ILE A 386 6.11 8.55 -7.04
C ILE A 386 6.61 8.53 -5.59
N SER A 387 6.10 9.41 -4.72
CA SER A 387 6.54 9.48 -3.32
C SER A 387 6.11 8.22 -2.58
N ARG A 388 4.88 7.76 -2.80
CA ARG A 388 4.37 6.50 -2.23
C ARG A 388 5.15 5.28 -2.70
N VAL A 389 5.45 5.21 -4.00
CA VAL A 389 6.21 4.10 -4.60
C VAL A 389 7.65 4.04 -4.08
N ARG A 390 8.27 5.19 -3.75
CA ARG A 390 9.63 5.24 -3.20
C ARG A 390 9.69 4.90 -1.71
N ASN A 391 8.64 5.20 -0.95
CA ASN A 391 8.65 5.10 0.52
C ASN A 391 8.42 3.68 1.06
N MET A 392 8.13 2.70 0.20
CA MET A 392 7.83 1.33 0.61
C MET A 392 8.43 0.32 -0.37
N ASP A 393 8.73 -0.89 0.12
CA ASP A 393 8.97 -2.09 -0.70
C ASP A 393 7.80 -3.06 -0.55
N ALA A 394 7.54 -3.86 -1.58
CA ALA A 394 6.47 -4.83 -1.54
C ALA A 394 6.75 -6.10 -2.35
N ARG A 395 6.14 -7.19 -1.91
CA ARG A 395 5.91 -8.40 -2.70
C ARG A 395 4.44 -8.75 -2.55
N VAL A 396 3.70 -8.81 -3.65
CA VAL A 396 2.27 -9.12 -3.63
C VAL A 396 1.94 -10.13 -4.70
N THR A 397 1.30 -11.21 -4.29
CA THR A 397 0.71 -12.21 -5.19
C THR A 397 -0.79 -11.96 -5.21
N TYR A 398 -1.38 -11.81 -6.40
CA TYR A 398 -2.82 -11.68 -6.55
C TYR A 398 -3.37 -12.64 -7.61
N ARG A 399 -4.46 -13.35 -7.28
CA ARG A 399 -5.11 -14.31 -8.17
C ARG A 399 -6.62 -14.11 -8.16
N ALA A 400 -7.27 -14.11 -9.32
CA ALA A 400 -8.73 -14.12 -9.42
C ALA A 400 -9.22 -15.31 -10.25
N ALA A 401 -10.06 -16.14 -9.64
CA ALA A 401 -10.57 -17.37 -10.27
C ALA A 401 -11.65 -17.11 -11.33
N ARG A 402 -12.44 -16.04 -11.15
CA ARG A 402 -13.44 -15.58 -12.11
C ARG A 402 -13.35 -14.07 -12.22
N VAL A 403 -13.30 -13.56 -13.45
CA VAL A 403 -13.26 -12.12 -13.73
C VAL A 403 -14.52 -11.74 -14.49
N ARG A 404 -15.29 -10.78 -13.97
CA ARG A 404 -16.34 -10.08 -14.70
C ARG A 404 -15.70 -8.88 -15.39
N SER A 405 -15.90 -8.77 -16.69
CA SER A 405 -15.51 -7.60 -17.47
C SER A 405 -16.46 -7.47 -18.64
N GLU A 406 -16.86 -6.23 -18.95
CA GLU A 406 -17.84 -5.97 -20.00
C GLU A 406 -17.18 -5.62 -21.33
N ARG A 407 -15.92 -5.18 -21.31
CA ARG A 407 -15.16 -4.79 -22.51
C ARG A 407 -14.24 -5.90 -23.00
N VAL A 408 -13.64 -6.66 -22.08
CA VAL A 408 -12.68 -7.71 -22.40
C VAL A 408 -13.24 -9.04 -21.91
N PRO A 409 -13.24 -10.12 -22.73
CA PRO A 409 -13.82 -11.40 -22.32
C PRO A 409 -12.90 -12.16 -21.35
N LEU A 410 -12.57 -11.58 -20.20
CA LEU A 410 -11.70 -12.16 -19.19
C LEU A 410 -12.40 -13.31 -18.46
N ARG A 411 -11.61 -14.29 -18.05
CA ARG A 411 -12.02 -15.43 -17.21
C ARG A 411 -11.20 -15.52 -15.94
N GLY A 412 -9.91 -15.23 -16.01
CA GLY A 412 -8.98 -15.34 -14.88
C GLY A 412 -7.89 -14.28 -14.93
N LEU A 413 -7.29 -14.02 -13.78
CA LEU A 413 -6.20 -13.06 -13.61
C LEU A 413 -5.17 -13.64 -12.63
N ALA A 414 -3.89 -13.52 -12.96
CA ALA A 414 -2.79 -13.73 -12.04
C ALA A 414 -1.75 -12.61 -12.18
N LEU A 415 -1.35 -12.02 -11.06
CA LEU A 415 -0.40 -10.94 -10.97
C LEU A 415 0.63 -11.23 -9.88
N ASP A 416 1.91 -11.14 -10.21
CA ASP A 416 3.00 -11.10 -9.24
C ASP A 416 3.63 -9.71 -9.27
N ILE A 417 3.52 -8.99 -8.16
CA ILE A 417 3.92 -7.59 -8.03
C ILE A 417 5.12 -7.53 -7.09
N SER A 418 6.20 -6.88 -7.52
CA SER A 418 7.33 -6.55 -6.67
C SER A 418 7.63 -5.06 -6.74
N LEU A 419 7.85 -4.43 -5.60
CA LEU A 419 8.30 -3.05 -5.49
C LEU A 419 9.61 -3.06 -4.72
N ASP A 420 10.69 -2.65 -5.39
CA ASP A 420 12.03 -2.55 -4.80
C ASP A 420 12.68 -1.21 -5.12
N GLN A 421 12.84 -0.37 -4.09
CA GLN A 421 13.52 0.93 -4.20
C GLN A 421 12.99 1.78 -5.38
N GLY A 422 11.66 1.91 -5.48
CA GLY A 422 11.01 2.68 -6.54
C GLY A 422 10.90 1.97 -7.90
N LEU A 423 11.36 0.72 -8.03
CA LEU A 423 11.12 -0.11 -9.22
C LEU A 423 9.94 -1.04 -8.96
N LEU A 424 8.80 -0.76 -9.59
CA LEU A 424 7.60 -1.59 -9.56
C LEU A 424 7.62 -2.54 -10.76
N ARG A 425 7.49 -3.85 -10.52
CA ARG A 425 7.40 -4.87 -11.56
C ARG A 425 6.13 -5.69 -11.37
N LEU A 426 5.47 -6.00 -12.47
CA LEU A 426 4.39 -6.96 -12.58
C LEU A 426 4.89 -8.07 -13.49
N ASP A 427 5.39 -9.16 -12.93
CA ASP A 427 6.16 -10.18 -13.65
C ASP A 427 6.03 -11.56 -12.96
N PRO A 428 5.20 -12.49 -13.49
CA PRO A 428 4.37 -12.33 -14.67
C PRO A 428 3.03 -11.62 -14.39
N ILE A 429 2.47 -11.00 -15.44
CA ILE A 429 1.03 -10.74 -15.57
C ILE A 429 0.42 -11.80 -16.49
N THR A 430 -0.68 -12.42 -16.06
CA THR A 430 -1.45 -13.36 -16.87
C THR A 430 -2.94 -13.01 -16.82
N LEU A 431 -3.55 -12.86 -18.01
CA LEU A 431 -4.98 -12.68 -18.20
C LEU A 431 -5.51 -13.84 -19.03
N ASP A 432 -6.34 -14.69 -18.43
CA ASP A 432 -7.03 -15.74 -19.16
C ASP A 432 -8.27 -15.15 -19.83
N LEU A 433 -8.38 -15.28 -21.14
CA LEU A 433 -9.55 -14.87 -21.91
C LEU A 433 -10.52 -16.04 -22.05
N ARG A 434 -11.74 -15.77 -22.55
CA ARG A 434 -12.67 -16.84 -22.94
C ARG A 434 -12.05 -17.77 -23.98
N GLN A 435 -11.24 -17.20 -24.87
CA GLN A 435 -10.44 -17.88 -25.87
C GLN A 435 -9.08 -17.19 -25.89
N GLY A 436 -8.03 -17.95 -25.59
CA GLY A 436 -6.66 -17.44 -25.53
C GLY A 436 -6.24 -16.89 -24.18
N ARG A 437 -5.05 -16.29 -24.17
CA ARG A 437 -4.37 -15.78 -22.98
C ARG A 437 -3.50 -14.60 -23.34
N ILE A 438 -3.45 -13.59 -22.47
CA ILE A 438 -2.43 -12.54 -22.47
C ILE A 438 -1.44 -12.86 -21.36
N SER A 439 -0.14 -12.85 -21.66
CA SER A 439 0.93 -13.07 -20.68
C SER A 439 2.09 -12.13 -20.93
N GLY A 440 2.77 -11.67 -19.89
CA GLY A 440 3.89 -10.76 -20.08
C GLY A 440 4.44 -10.18 -18.78
N ALA A 441 5.17 -9.07 -18.93
CA ALA A 441 5.71 -8.31 -17.83
C ALA A 441 5.54 -6.80 -18.06
N VAL A 442 5.38 -6.07 -16.97
CA VAL A 442 5.38 -4.60 -16.92
C VAL A 442 6.39 -4.16 -15.87
N ALA A 443 7.23 -3.17 -16.20
CA ALA A 443 8.14 -2.54 -15.26
C ALA A 443 7.94 -1.02 -15.28
N ILE A 444 7.82 -0.42 -14.09
CA ILE A 444 7.67 1.00 -13.88
C ILE A 444 8.83 1.45 -12.97
N ASN A 445 9.79 2.15 -13.54
CA ASN A 445 10.92 2.73 -12.82
C ASN A 445 10.57 4.15 -12.39
N ALA A 446 10.13 4.30 -11.13
CA ALA A 446 9.78 5.57 -10.52
C ALA A 446 10.94 6.22 -9.74
N ARG A 447 12.20 5.85 -10.02
CA ARG A 447 13.39 6.45 -9.36
C ARG A 447 13.70 7.86 -9.85
N GLU A 448 13.22 8.22 -11.03
CA GLU A 448 13.25 9.57 -11.60
C GLU A 448 11.87 10.24 -11.48
N GLU A 449 11.80 11.57 -11.60
CA GLU A 449 10.55 12.33 -11.48
C GLU A 449 9.52 11.94 -12.55
N THR A 450 9.97 11.70 -13.78
CA THR A 450 9.16 11.14 -14.86
C THR A 450 9.46 9.64 -14.96
N PRO A 451 8.53 8.76 -14.54
CA PRO A 451 8.75 7.33 -14.57
C PRO A 451 9.01 6.80 -15.99
N GLN A 452 9.88 5.81 -16.09
CA GLN A 452 10.00 4.98 -17.30
C GLN A 452 9.12 3.74 -17.16
N VAL A 453 8.35 3.44 -18.20
CA VAL A 453 7.41 2.32 -18.26
C VAL A 453 7.80 1.41 -19.41
N ASP A 454 8.11 0.15 -19.10
CA ASP A 454 8.44 -0.90 -20.05
C ASP A 454 7.37 -1.99 -20.02
N VAL A 455 6.89 -2.40 -21.19
CA VAL A 455 5.83 -3.41 -21.38
C VAL A 455 6.31 -4.44 -22.40
N ASP A 456 6.25 -5.72 -22.05
CA ASP A 456 6.39 -6.84 -23.00
C ASP A 456 5.26 -7.84 -22.75
N VAL A 457 4.25 -7.82 -23.61
CA VAL A 457 3.06 -8.68 -23.50
C VAL A 457 2.84 -9.47 -24.77
N ARG A 458 2.38 -10.70 -24.62
CA ARG A 458 2.04 -11.64 -25.68
C ARG A 458 0.59 -12.05 -25.57
N LEU A 459 -0.09 -12.13 -26.70
CA LEU A 459 -1.42 -12.67 -26.87
C LEU A 459 -1.30 -14.00 -27.62
N THR A 460 -1.85 -15.07 -27.05
CA THR A 460 -1.78 -16.42 -27.63
C THR A 460 -3.15 -17.07 -27.65
N GLY A 461 -3.47 -17.77 -28.74
CA GLY A 461 -4.69 -18.59 -28.88
C GLY A 461 -6.00 -17.81 -28.78
N ALA A 462 -5.97 -16.49 -29.00
CA ALA A 462 -7.15 -15.65 -28.91
C ALA A 462 -7.99 -15.74 -30.18
N ARG A 463 -9.20 -15.17 -30.17
CA ARG A 463 -10.00 -15.03 -31.39
C ARG A 463 -10.29 -13.57 -31.69
N LEU A 464 -10.09 -13.15 -32.94
CA LEU A 464 -10.19 -11.76 -33.37
C LEU A 464 -11.56 -11.16 -33.03
N GLU A 465 -12.63 -11.91 -33.29
CA GLU A 465 -14.01 -11.52 -33.03
C GLU A 465 -14.37 -11.43 -31.54
N SER A 466 -13.51 -11.97 -30.66
CA SER A 466 -13.70 -11.87 -29.22
C SER A 466 -13.04 -10.62 -28.61
N ILE A 467 -12.13 -9.98 -29.36
CA ILE A 467 -11.33 -8.83 -28.92
C ILE A 467 -11.81 -7.54 -29.58
N ILE A 468 -12.09 -7.57 -30.89
CA ILE A 468 -12.54 -6.41 -31.64
C ILE A 468 -14.06 -6.49 -31.80
N ALA A 469 -14.78 -5.66 -31.04
CA ALA A 469 -16.22 -5.50 -31.17
C ALA A 469 -16.51 -4.44 -32.24
N PHE A 470 -16.93 -4.87 -33.43
CA PHE A 470 -17.48 -3.98 -34.44
C PHE A 470 -18.98 -3.77 -34.19
N SER A 471 -19.53 -2.64 -34.65
CA SER A 471 -20.98 -2.45 -34.68
C SER A 471 -21.60 -3.49 -35.63
N GLY A 472 -22.36 -4.45 -35.08
CA GLY A 472 -22.97 -5.54 -35.85
C GLY A 472 -22.14 -6.83 -35.88
N ALA A 473 -22.25 -7.60 -36.96
CA ALA A 473 -21.52 -8.87 -37.10
C ALA A 473 -20.05 -8.61 -37.47
N SER A 474 -19.11 -9.30 -36.79
CA SER A 474 -17.68 -9.13 -37.04
C SER A 474 -17.35 -9.39 -38.53
N PRO A 475 -16.67 -8.45 -39.21
CA PRO A 475 -16.26 -8.59 -40.62
C PRO A 475 -15.24 -9.72 -40.80
N VAL A 476 -14.43 -9.96 -39.77
CA VAL A 476 -13.34 -10.93 -39.76
C VAL A 476 -13.44 -11.78 -38.49
N THR A 477 -13.20 -13.09 -38.64
CA THR A 477 -13.13 -14.04 -37.53
C THR A 477 -11.88 -14.91 -37.69
N GLY A 478 -11.29 -15.40 -36.61
CA GLY A 478 -10.08 -16.23 -36.72
C GLY A 478 -9.21 -16.22 -35.49
N SER A 479 -8.19 -17.09 -35.48
CA SER A 479 -7.20 -17.12 -34.41
C SER A 479 -6.35 -15.85 -34.44
N LEU A 480 -6.09 -15.25 -33.27
CA LEU A 480 -5.26 -14.08 -33.14
C LEU A 480 -4.11 -14.36 -32.17
N LEU A 481 -2.91 -14.07 -32.65
CA LEU A 481 -1.67 -14.02 -31.90
C LEU A 481 -1.18 -12.58 -31.91
N GLY A 482 -0.42 -12.19 -30.89
CA GLY A 482 0.19 -10.88 -30.89
C GLY A 482 1.32 -10.73 -29.89
N ARG A 483 2.13 -9.70 -30.08
CA ARG A 483 3.12 -9.25 -29.11
C ARG A 483 3.23 -7.74 -29.18
N ALA A 484 3.29 -7.10 -28.02
CA ALA A 484 3.59 -5.68 -27.90
C ALA A 484 4.81 -5.52 -26.99
N ARG A 485 5.84 -4.85 -27.50
CA ARG A 485 7.01 -4.44 -26.73
C ARG A 485 7.13 -2.93 -26.82
N LEU A 486 6.84 -2.24 -25.72
CA LEU A 486 6.77 -0.79 -25.66
C LEU A 486 7.62 -0.27 -24.50
N SER A 487 8.28 0.86 -24.71
CA SER A 487 9.00 1.62 -23.69
C SER A 487 8.63 3.08 -23.81
N GLY A 488 8.15 3.70 -22.73
CA GLY A 488 7.67 5.07 -22.71
C GLY A 488 7.99 5.78 -21.41
N ARG A 489 7.86 7.11 -21.39
CA ARG A 489 8.07 7.93 -20.19
C ARG A 489 6.83 8.75 -19.89
N GLY A 490 6.41 8.77 -18.63
CA GLY A 490 5.27 9.57 -18.21
C GLY A 490 4.80 9.25 -16.80
N ALA A 491 4.17 10.23 -16.16
CA ALA A 491 3.56 10.07 -14.85
C ALA A 491 2.20 9.36 -14.91
N SER A 492 1.60 9.21 -16.10
CA SER A 492 0.33 8.51 -16.31
C SER A 492 0.43 7.47 -17.43
N VAL A 493 -0.54 6.55 -17.52
CA VAL A 493 -0.63 5.58 -18.63
C VAL A 493 -0.72 6.29 -19.98
N ARG A 494 -1.53 7.36 -20.07
CA ARG A 494 -1.63 8.19 -21.28
C ARG A 494 -0.28 8.77 -21.67
N GLU A 495 0.40 9.43 -20.75
CA GLU A 495 1.68 10.10 -21.05
C GLU A 495 2.77 9.10 -21.43
N ALA A 496 2.85 7.96 -20.73
CA ALA A 496 3.77 6.88 -21.09
C ALA A 496 3.48 6.33 -22.49
N ALA A 497 2.21 6.17 -22.85
CA ALA A 497 1.81 5.71 -24.19
C ALA A 497 2.06 6.77 -25.28
N ALA A 498 1.78 8.04 -25.01
CA ALA A 498 2.05 9.17 -25.90
C ALA A 498 3.54 9.34 -26.20
N ASN A 499 4.41 8.93 -25.27
CA ASN A 499 5.87 8.98 -25.45
C ASN A 499 6.47 7.59 -25.76
N ALA A 500 5.65 6.59 -26.09
CA ALA A 500 6.12 5.22 -26.26
C ALA A 500 6.92 5.03 -27.55
N ASN A 501 7.90 4.12 -27.48
CA ASN A 501 8.68 3.59 -28.58
C ASN A 501 8.67 2.07 -28.54
N GLY A 502 8.77 1.41 -29.69
CA GLY A 502 8.86 -0.05 -29.76
C GLY A 502 8.09 -0.63 -30.94
N ASP A 503 7.57 -1.83 -30.80
CA ASP A 503 6.90 -2.56 -31.88
C ASP A 503 5.68 -3.34 -31.37
N VAL A 504 4.65 -3.40 -32.21
CA VAL A 504 3.43 -4.18 -31.97
C VAL A 504 3.18 -5.06 -33.19
N THR A 505 3.04 -6.36 -32.99
CA THR A 505 2.76 -7.32 -34.07
C THR A 505 1.52 -8.13 -33.73
N LEU A 506 0.63 -8.26 -34.71
CA LEU A 506 -0.59 -9.07 -34.67
C LEU A 506 -0.56 -10.05 -35.84
N VAL A 507 -0.89 -11.31 -35.59
CA VAL A 507 -0.89 -12.37 -36.59
C VAL A 507 -2.18 -13.17 -36.50
N THR A 508 -2.83 -13.40 -37.63
CA THR A 508 -3.93 -14.34 -37.80
C THR A 508 -3.49 -15.47 -38.72
N PRO A 509 -3.03 -16.62 -38.17
CA PRO A 509 -2.58 -17.75 -38.99
C PRO A 509 -3.68 -18.32 -39.89
N ARG A 510 -4.92 -18.35 -39.39
CA ARG A 510 -6.11 -18.78 -40.12
C ARG A 510 -7.34 -18.00 -39.64
N GLY A 511 -8.25 -17.72 -40.56
CA GLY A 511 -9.50 -17.05 -40.25
C GLY A 511 -10.46 -17.06 -41.43
N GLU A 512 -11.50 -16.24 -41.33
CA GLU A 512 -12.51 -16.05 -42.35
C GLU A 512 -12.86 -14.55 -42.38
N ILE A 513 -13.04 -14.00 -43.58
CA ILE A 513 -13.57 -12.66 -43.82
C ILE A 513 -14.91 -12.76 -44.53
N ARG A 514 -15.89 -11.93 -44.16
CA ARG A 514 -17.15 -11.85 -44.90
C ARG A 514 -16.89 -11.41 -46.33
N GLU A 515 -17.48 -12.12 -47.28
CA GLU A 515 -17.32 -11.90 -48.72
C GLU A 515 -17.63 -10.45 -49.10
N ALA A 516 -18.67 -9.86 -48.51
CA ALA A 516 -19.03 -8.46 -48.74
C ALA A 516 -17.86 -7.49 -48.54
N PHE A 517 -17.05 -7.67 -47.48
CA PHE A 517 -15.91 -6.79 -47.22
C PHE A 517 -14.71 -7.12 -48.10
N ALA A 518 -14.45 -8.41 -48.36
CA ALA A 518 -13.40 -8.81 -49.30
C ALA A 518 -13.68 -8.27 -50.71
N GLU A 519 -14.94 -8.31 -51.15
CA GLU A 519 -15.36 -7.81 -52.46
C GLU A 519 -15.18 -6.29 -52.59
N LEU A 520 -15.47 -5.55 -51.51
CA LEU A 520 -15.27 -4.10 -51.44
C LEU A 520 -13.80 -3.69 -51.53
N THR A 521 -12.88 -4.48 -50.97
CA THR A 521 -11.44 -4.13 -51.00
C THR A 521 -10.84 -4.09 -52.40
N GLY A 522 -11.45 -4.69 -53.43
CA GLY A 522 -10.92 -4.59 -54.80
C GLY A 522 -11.46 -5.58 -55.84
N ILE A 523 -12.53 -6.32 -55.55
CA ILE A 523 -13.06 -7.35 -56.47
C ILE A 523 -14.22 -6.81 -57.31
N ASN A 524 -15.25 -6.27 -56.66
CA ASN A 524 -16.42 -5.68 -57.29
C ASN A 524 -17.24 -4.90 -56.24
N VAL A 525 -17.11 -3.56 -56.27
CA VAL A 525 -17.79 -2.66 -55.32
C VAL A 525 -19.31 -2.82 -55.37
N THR A 526 -19.91 -3.02 -56.55
CA THR A 526 -21.36 -3.18 -56.69
C THR A 526 -21.87 -4.48 -56.08
N ARG A 527 -21.12 -5.58 -56.24
CA ARG A 527 -21.39 -6.85 -55.57
C ARG A 527 -21.20 -6.72 -54.06
N GLY A 528 -20.09 -6.15 -53.60
CA GLY A 528 -19.81 -5.93 -52.18
C GLY A 528 -20.91 -5.11 -51.48
N LEU A 529 -21.33 -4.00 -52.07
CA LEU A 529 -22.46 -3.19 -51.57
C LEU A 529 -23.78 -3.97 -51.60
N GLY A 530 -24.06 -4.73 -52.67
CA GLY A 530 -25.25 -5.59 -52.75
C GLY A 530 -25.28 -6.67 -51.67
N LEU A 531 -24.13 -7.30 -51.37
CA LEU A 531 -23.98 -8.29 -50.30
C LEU A 531 -24.17 -7.66 -48.90
N LEU A 532 -23.71 -6.41 -48.70
CA LEU A 532 -24.00 -5.67 -47.47
C LEU A 532 -25.50 -5.38 -47.32
N LEU A 533 -26.17 -4.91 -48.39
CA LEU A 533 -27.60 -4.56 -48.38
C LEU A 533 -28.51 -5.78 -48.18
N THR A 534 -28.12 -6.94 -48.72
CA THR A 534 -28.84 -8.22 -48.55
C THR A 534 -28.50 -8.93 -47.24
N ASN A 535 -27.62 -8.34 -46.41
CA ASN A 535 -27.14 -8.92 -45.16
C ASN A 535 -26.52 -10.32 -45.35
N ASP A 536 -25.84 -10.52 -46.49
CA ASP A 536 -25.19 -11.79 -46.82
C ASP A 536 -24.09 -12.13 -45.80
N ARG A 537 -23.98 -13.42 -45.47
CA ARG A 537 -23.03 -13.92 -44.45
C ARG A 537 -22.02 -14.90 -45.03
N SER A 538 -21.88 -14.94 -46.36
CA SER A 538 -20.88 -15.75 -47.05
C SER A 538 -19.48 -15.30 -46.62
N LYS A 539 -18.56 -16.26 -46.59
CA LYS A 539 -17.22 -16.09 -46.02
C LYS A 539 -16.17 -16.59 -46.98
N ILE A 540 -15.00 -15.95 -46.95
CA ILE A 540 -13.80 -16.32 -47.67
C ILE A 540 -12.71 -16.62 -46.63
N ASP A 541 -11.96 -17.71 -46.85
CA ASP A 541 -10.88 -18.10 -45.95
C ASP A 541 -9.72 -17.10 -45.98
N ILE A 542 -9.20 -16.77 -44.81
CA ILE A 542 -7.93 -16.07 -44.61
C ILE A 542 -6.85 -17.13 -44.40
N ARG A 543 -5.89 -17.18 -45.33
CA ARG A 543 -4.73 -18.07 -45.29
C ARG A 543 -3.63 -17.56 -44.36
N CYS A 544 -3.50 -16.24 -44.26
CA CYS A 544 -2.59 -15.57 -43.32
C CYS A 544 -2.95 -14.08 -43.23
N GLY A 545 -2.90 -13.51 -42.03
CA GLY A 545 -2.87 -12.05 -41.87
C GLY A 545 -1.79 -11.61 -40.90
N VAL A 546 -1.08 -10.55 -41.23
CA VAL A 546 -0.01 -9.96 -40.42
C VAL A 546 -0.22 -8.46 -40.39
N ALA A 547 -0.23 -7.87 -39.20
CA ALA A 547 -0.18 -6.43 -39.00
C ALA A 547 0.95 -6.11 -38.01
N SER A 548 2.00 -5.44 -38.49
CA SER A 548 3.14 -5.02 -37.71
C SER A 548 3.25 -3.49 -37.71
N PHE A 549 3.48 -2.94 -36.54
CA PHE A 549 3.56 -1.52 -36.30
C PHE A 549 4.84 -1.18 -35.56
N THR A 550 5.40 -0.04 -35.91
CA THR A 550 6.49 0.57 -35.15
C THR A 550 6.01 1.81 -34.49
N VAL A 551 6.25 1.87 -33.20
CA VAL A 551 5.84 2.97 -32.35
C VAL A 551 7.03 3.90 -32.19
N ARG A 552 6.84 5.18 -32.53
CA ARG A 552 7.78 6.25 -32.27
C ARG A 552 7.05 7.44 -31.70
N ASN A 553 7.43 7.88 -30.50
CA ASN A 553 6.78 8.97 -29.79
C ASN A 553 5.25 8.84 -29.81
N GLY A 554 4.75 7.66 -29.43
CA GLY A 554 3.32 7.36 -29.37
C GLY A 554 2.60 7.21 -30.71
N ILE A 555 3.28 7.38 -31.84
CA ILE A 555 2.70 7.15 -33.18
C ILE A 555 3.10 5.75 -33.66
N MET A 556 2.12 4.86 -33.75
CA MET A 556 2.24 3.53 -34.34
C MET A 556 2.08 3.64 -35.86
N ASN A 557 3.16 3.44 -36.59
CA ASN A 557 3.15 3.42 -38.05
C ASN A 557 3.10 1.98 -38.54
N ALA A 558 2.14 1.66 -39.41
CA ALA A 558 2.05 0.33 -40.02
C ALA A 558 3.27 0.08 -40.91
N ARG A 559 4.13 -0.89 -40.54
CA ARG A 559 5.27 -1.33 -41.35
C ARG A 559 4.84 -2.35 -42.41
N SER A 560 3.97 -3.28 -42.01
CA SER A 560 3.41 -4.30 -42.90
C SER A 560 2.02 -4.64 -42.38
N MET A 561 1.01 -4.48 -43.23
CA MET A 561 -0.35 -4.93 -42.98
C MET A 561 -0.80 -5.69 -44.21
N VAL A 562 -0.94 -7.00 -44.09
CA VAL A 562 -1.25 -7.89 -45.21
C VAL A 562 -2.26 -8.93 -44.72
N PHE A 563 -3.32 -9.15 -45.48
CA PHE A 563 -4.27 -10.23 -45.28
C PHE A 563 -4.41 -11.00 -46.60
N ASP A 564 -3.89 -12.21 -46.61
CA ASP A 564 -3.92 -13.13 -47.72
C ASP A 564 -5.15 -14.03 -47.62
N THR A 565 -6.15 -13.81 -48.47
CA THR A 565 -7.39 -14.59 -48.50
C THR A 565 -7.37 -15.64 -49.60
N GLU A 566 -8.44 -16.40 -49.84
CA GLU A 566 -8.51 -17.29 -50.99
C GLU A 566 -8.46 -16.52 -52.33
N THR A 567 -9.21 -15.42 -52.43
CA THR A 567 -9.47 -14.73 -53.71
C THR A 567 -8.75 -13.39 -53.87
N VAL A 568 -8.28 -12.77 -52.77
CA VAL A 568 -7.68 -11.42 -52.75
C VAL A 568 -6.45 -11.38 -51.86
N LEU A 569 -5.47 -10.57 -52.24
CA LEU A 569 -4.40 -10.11 -51.35
C LEU A 569 -4.74 -8.69 -50.87
N ILE A 570 -5.09 -8.54 -49.60
CA ILE A 570 -5.36 -7.23 -49.01
C ILE A 570 -4.07 -6.69 -48.41
N ARG A 571 -3.71 -5.47 -48.76
CA ARG A 571 -2.60 -4.70 -48.19
C ARG A 571 -3.14 -3.49 -47.46
N GLY A 572 -2.41 -3.03 -46.46
CA GLY A 572 -2.81 -1.87 -45.69
C GLY A 572 -1.65 -1.01 -45.24
N GLY A 573 -1.98 0.21 -44.87
CA GLY A 573 -1.07 1.18 -44.30
C GLY A 573 -1.82 2.17 -43.41
N GLY A 574 -1.08 3.10 -42.83
CA GLY A 574 -1.64 4.14 -42.00
C GLY A 574 -1.01 4.23 -40.62
N THR A 575 -1.65 4.98 -39.75
CA THR A 575 -1.12 5.33 -38.43
C THR A 575 -2.16 5.19 -37.32
N ILE A 576 -1.67 4.92 -36.12
CA ILE A 576 -2.45 4.97 -34.89
C ILE A 576 -1.69 5.86 -33.92
N SER A 577 -2.33 6.88 -33.38
CA SER A 577 -1.75 7.75 -32.37
C SER A 577 -2.25 7.39 -30.99
N LEU A 578 -1.33 7.11 -30.06
CA LEU A 578 -1.63 6.75 -28.67
C LEU A 578 -1.88 7.97 -27.77
N ASP A 579 -1.52 9.17 -28.21
CA ASP A 579 -1.73 10.41 -27.46
C ASP A 579 -3.22 10.85 -27.50
N ASN A 580 -3.73 11.02 -28.72
CA ASN A 580 -5.11 11.40 -28.99
C ASN A 580 -6.05 10.19 -29.17
N GLU A 581 -5.51 8.97 -29.15
CA GLU A 581 -6.25 7.71 -29.30
C GLU A 581 -7.08 7.64 -30.59
N THR A 582 -6.50 8.07 -31.71
CA THR A 582 -7.11 7.99 -33.05
C THR A 582 -6.37 7.01 -33.95
N MET A 583 -7.10 6.43 -34.90
CA MET A 583 -6.53 5.65 -35.99
C MET A 583 -6.94 6.22 -37.35
N ASP A 584 -6.08 6.06 -38.32
CA ASP A 584 -6.34 6.28 -39.73
C ASP A 584 -5.60 5.19 -40.51
N LEU A 585 -6.35 4.13 -40.85
CA LEU A 585 -5.84 2.96 -41.57
C LEU A 585 -6.56 2.87 -42.91
N ARG A 586 -5.81 2.48 -43.95
CA ARG A 586 -6.33 2.25 -45.30
C ARG A 586 -6.00 0.84 -45.73
N LEU A 587 -6.98 0.13 -46.27
CA LEU A 587 -6.87 -1.24 -46.78
C LEU A 587 -7.24 -1.27 -48.28
N GLU A 588 -6.40 -1.90 -49.08
CA GLU A 588 -6.52 -2.02 -50.53
C GLU A 588 -6.36 -3.48 -50.94
N GLY A 589 -7.25 -3.99 -51.77
CA GLY A 589 -7.28 -5.37 -52.21
C GLY A 589 -6.79 -5.55 -53.64
N GLU A 590 -5.91 -6.50 -53.86
CA GLU A 590 -5.44 -6.97 -55.16
C GLU A 590 -6.08 -8.34 -55.47
N PRO A 591 -7.00 -8.44 -56.46
CA PRO A 591 -7.57 -9.73 -56.87
C PRO A 591 -6.50 -10.67 -57.40
N LYS A 592 -6.60 -11.97 -57.08
CA LYS A 592 -5.65 -12.99 -57.57
C LYS A 592 -5.98 -13.51 -58.97
N GLU A 593 -7.20 -13.28 -59.43
CA GLU A 593 -7.65 -13.63 -60.77
C GLU A 593 -7.70 -12.38 -61.66
N ALA A 594 -7.36 -12.55 -62.94
CA ALA A 594 -7.39 -11.47 -63.92
C ALA A 594 -8.83 -11.00 -64.18
N ARG A 595 -9.06 -9.68 -64.12
CA ARG A 595 -10.37 -9.07 -64.38
C ARG A 595 -10.22 -7.90 -65.36
N LEU A 596 -11.20 -7.79 -66.27
CA LEU A 596 -11.23 -6.79 -67.35
C LEU A 596 -11.57 -5.37 -66.87
N VAL A 597 -12.34 -5.24 -65.78
CA VAL A 597 -12.71 -3.96 -65.17
C VAL A 597 -12.31 -3.99 -63.70
N ARG A 598 -11.50 -3.01 -63.28
CA ARG A 598 -11.04 -2.85 -61.90
C ARG A 598 -11.71 -1.61 -61.31
N LEU A 599 -12.54 -1.82 -60.30
CA LEU A 599 -13.11 -0.75 -59.48
C LEU A 599 -12.59 -0.99 -58.07
N ALA A 600 -11.47 -0.35 -57.71
CA ALA A 600 -10.93 -0.41 -56.35
C ALA A 600 -11.59 0.68 -55.52
N ALA A 601 -12.13 0.32 -54.35
CA ALA A 601 -12.62 1.27 -53.35
C ALA A 601 -11.94 0.96 -52.03
N PRO A 602 -10.85 1.66 -51.68
CA PRO A 602 -10.09 1.37 -50.48
C PRO A 602 -10.96 1.51 -49.23
N ILE A 603 -10.85 0.52 -48.34
CA ILE A 603 -11.55 0.55 -47.06
C ILE A 603 -10.73 1.40 -46.10
N THR A 604 -11.37 2.39 -45.48
CA THR A 604 -10.75 3.22 -44.45
C THR A 604 -11.27 2.85 -43.07
N ILE A 605 -10.38 2.86 -42.08
CA ILE A 605 -10.72 2.69 -40.66
C ILE A 605 -10.22 3.93 -39.95
N GLN A 606 -11.15 4.81 -39.59
CA GLN A 606 -10.84 6.14 -39.07
C GLN A 606 -11.53 6.41 -37.74
N GLY A 607 -11.10 7.46 -37.04
CA GLY A 607 -11.73 7.92 -35.81
C GLY A 607 -11.03 7.42 -34.55
N ARG A 608 -11.76 7.37 -33.43
CA ARG A 608 -11.18 7.03 -32.12
C ARG A 608 -11.04 5.52 -31.93
N LEU A 609 -10.01 5.10 -31.20
CA LEU A 609 -9.77 3.69 -30.85
C LEU A 609 -10.98 3.02 -30.18
N ARG A 610 -11.74 3.78 -29.39
CA ARG A 610 -12.93 3.30 -28.69
C ARG A 610 -14.14 3.08 -29.61
N SER A 611 -14.18 3.73 -30.75
CA SER A 611 -15.30 3.74 -31.69
C SER A 611 -14.79 3.99 -33.11
N PRO A 612 -14.06 3.02 -33.70
CA PRO A 612 -13.56 3.17 -35.06
C PRO A 612 -14.72 3.14 -36.05
N GLU A 613 -14.64 4.00 -37.05
CA GLU A 613 -15.60 4.10 -38.13
C GLU A 613 -15.03 3.42 -39.38
N LEU A 614 -15.83 2.54 -39.98
CA LEU A 614 -15.50 1.87 -41.24
C LEU A 614 -16.08 2.70 -42.38
N GLY A 615 -15.19 3.20 -43.25
CA GLY A 615 -15.53 3.95 -44.45
C GLY A 615 -15.13 3.20 -45.72
N VAL A 616 -15.71 3.64 -46.83
CA VAL A 616 -15.27 3.27 -48.18
C VAL A 616 -14.91 4.57 -48.89
N ASP A 617 -13.67 4.69 -49.33
CA ASP A 617 -13.24 5.83 -50.12
C ASP A 617 -13.71 5.64 -51.57
N VAL A 618 -14.76 6.36 -51.94
CA VAL A 618 -15.38 6.35 -53.28
C VAL A 618 -14.90 7.53 -54.15
N GLY A 619 -13.92 8.32 -53.66
CA GLY A 619 -13.36 9.46 -54.39
C GLY A 619 -12.75 9.02 -55.71
N GLU A 620 -13.21 9.66 -56.81
CA GLU A 620 -12.94 9.37 -58.23
C GLU A 620 -12.35 7.99 -58.49
N VAL A 621 -13.23 7.07 -58.92
CA VAL A 621 -12.84 5.91 -59.71
C VAL A 621 -12.00 6.42 -60.88
N VAL A 622 -10.68 6.49 -60.70
CA VAL A 622 -9.76 6.80 -61.78
C VAL A 622 -9.83 5.61 -62.70
N GLU A 623 -10.39 5.83 -63.90
CA GLU A 623 -10.15 4.96 -65.04
C GLU A 623 -8.63 4.90 -65.20
N GLU A 624 -8.01 3.81 -64.73
CA GLU A 624 -6.54 3.65 -64.75
C GLU A 624 -6.09 3.42 -66.20
N SER A 625 -6.15 4.47 -67.01
CA SER A 625 -5.50 4.57 -68.31
C SER A 625 -4.05 5.01 -68.06
N GLY A 626 -3.27 4.08 -67.51
CA GLY A 626 -1.81 4.16 -67.47
C GLY A 626 -1.22 4.85 -66.24
N PHE A 627 -0.85 4.04 -65.24
CA PHE A 627 0.33 4.33 -64.42
C PHE A 627 1.20 3.09 -64.33
N ALA A 628 2.47 3.25 -64.71
CA ALA A 628 3.48 2.22 -64.67
C ALA A 628 3.72 1.78 -63.22
N VAL A 629 3.69 0.47 -63.00
CA VAL A 629 4.04 -0.16 -61.74
C VAL A 629 5.51 0.15 -61.43
N LEU A 630 5.76 1.03 -60.46
CA LEU A 630 7.06 1.12 -59.78
C LEU A 630 7.23 -0.15 -58.92
N LEU A 631 7.65 -1.24 -59.55
CA LEU A 631 7.85 -2.57 -58.97
C LEU A 631 9.13 -2.68 -58.12
N GLY A 632 9.63 -1.57 -57.58
CA GLY A 632 10.91 -1.56 -56.88
C GLY A 632 10.98 -0.39 -55.92
N THR A 633 10.77 -0.70 -54.64
CA THR A 633 11.44 -0.14 -53.44
C THR A 633 10.45 -0.09 -52.28
N LEU A 634 10.38 -1.21 -51.55
CA LEU A 634 10.28 -1.28 -50.08
C LEU A 634 10.37 -2.76 -49.69
N VAL A 635 11.49 -3.38 -50.10
CA VAL A 635 11.94 -4.67 -49.56
C VAL A 635 12.80 -4.34 -48.34
N ALA A 636 12.16 -4.13 -47.20
CA ALA A 636 12.82 -4.27 -45.90
C ALA A 636 12.40 -5.64 -45.32
N PRO A 637 13.33 -6.41 -44.75
CA PRO A 637 13.13 -7.84 -44.56
C PRO A 637 12.19 -8.10 -43.39
N LEU A 638 11.12 -8.87 -43.63
CA LEU A 638 10.28 -9.45 -42.57
C LEU A 638 11.07 -10.40 -41.65
N ALA A 639 12.32 -10.72 -42.00
CA ALA A 639 13.29 -11.37 -41.11
C ALA A 639 13.55 -10.62 -39.80
N ALA A 640 13.30 -9.29 -39.73
CA ALA A 640 13.39 -8.53 -38.49
C ALA A 640 12.28 -8.88 -37.47
N ILE A 641 11.21 -9.56 -37.89
CA ILE A 641 10.07 -9.96 -37.02
C ILE A 641 10.29 -11.35 -36.39
N LEU A 642 11.20 -12.17 -36.95
CA LEU A 642 11.51 -13.53 -36.48
C LEU A 642 11.89 -13.64 -34.99
N PRO A 643 12.69 -12.73 -34.36
CA PRO A 643 12.96 -12.83 -32.92
C PRO A 643 11.75 -12.43 -32.04
N PHE A 644 10.70 -11.86 -32.62
CA PHE A 644 9.52 -11.39 -31.89
C PHE A 644 8.36 -12.40 -31.89
N VAL A 645 8.41 -13.38 -32.78
CA VAL A 645 7.46 -14.50 -32.92
C VAL A 645 8.26 -15.78 -32.65
N ASP A 646 8.08 -16.42 -31.49
CA ASP A 646 8.72 -17.71 -31.20
C ASP A 646 8.50 -18.69 -32.37
N GLY A 647 9.54 -19.43 -32.75
CA GLY A 647 9.50 -20.33 -33.91
C GLY A 647 8.34 -21.33 -33.89
N GLY A 648 7.86 -21.71 -32.69
CA GLY A 648 6.70 -22.59 -32.52
C GLY A 648 5.33 -21.95 -32.81
N LEU A 649 5.24 -20.63 -33.00
CA LEU A 649 3.98 -19.92 -33.32
C LEU A 649 3.61 -19.98 -34.82
N ALA A 650 4.53 -20.44 -35.67
CA ALA A 650 4.41 -20.49 -37.13
C ALA A 650 4.62 -21.90 -37.72
N GLU A 651 4.67 -22.94 -36.88
CA GLU A 651 4.95 -24.32 -37.31
C GLU A 651 3.83 -24.93 -38.16
N ASP A 652 2.60 -24.39 -38.09
CA ASP A 652 1.48 -24.82 -38.92
C ASP A 652 0.98 -23.71 -39.86
N ALA A 653 1.38 -23.81 -41.13
CA ALA A 653 0.79 -23.22 -42.34
C ALA A 653 1.05 -21.73 -42.70
N ASN A 654 1.35 -21.53 -44.00
CA ASN A 654 1.27 -20.32 -44.87
C ASN A 654 1.85 -18.96 -44.43
N CYS A 655 1.78 -18.57 -43.15
CA CYS A 655 2.34 -17.31 -42.69
C CYS A 655 3.87 -17.29 -42.67
N ALA A 656 4.51 -18.45 -42.47
CA ALA A 656 5.97 -18.54 -42.44
C ALA A 656 6.61 -18.03 -43.75
N ALA A 657 6.03 -18.30 -44.91
CA ALA A 657 6.54 -17.83 -46.21
C ALA A 657 6.40 -16.31 -46.38
N LEU A 658 5.32 -15.72 -45.86
CA LEU A 658 5.13 -14.26 -45.82
C LEU A 658 6.11 -13.62 -44.84
N LEU A 659 6.33 -14.22 -43.67
CA LEU A 659 7.28 -13.74 -42.66
C LEU A 659 8.76 -13.96 -43.04
N ALA A 660 9.06 -14.97 -43.87
CA ALA A 660 10.42 -15.41 -44.20
C ALA A 660 10.90 -15.11 -45.63
N GLY A 661 10.09 -14.52 -46.52
CA GLY A 661 10.45 -14.36 -47.95
C GLY A 661 11.89 -13.84 -48.14
N ARG A 662 12.83 -14.55 -48.78
CA ARG A 662 12.77 -15.56 -49.86
C ARG A 662 13.88 -16.60 -49.69
N THR A 663 13.63 -17.87 -49.99
CA THR A 663 14.72 -18.83 -50.31
C THR A 663 14.55 -19.58 -51.63
N ASN A 664 13.45 -19.50 -52.38
CA ASN A 664 13.32 -20.27 -53.61
C ASN A 664 12.75 -19.45 -54.77
N GLN A 665 13.63 -19.11 -55.74
CA GLN A 665 13.46 -18.75 -57.16
C GLN A 665 14.67 -17.84 -57.50
N THR A 666 15.69 -18.21 -58.29
CA THR A 666 15.82 -19.15 -59.41
C THR A 666 17.31 -19.47 -59.63
N SER A 667 17.69 -20.75 -59.67
CA SER A 667 18.89 -21.21 -60.39
C SER A 667 18.47 -21.52 -61.83
N GLU A 668 18.48 -20.53 -62.70
CA GLU A 668 18.50 -20.69 -64.15
C GLU A 668 18.93 -19.33 -64.72
N GLY A 669 20.11 -19.31 -65.33
CA GLY A 669 20.84 -18.12 -65.78
C GLY A 669 22.32 -18.21 -65.43
#